data_AF-A0A0K2T2C9-F1
#
_entry.id   AF-A0A0K2T2C9-F1
#
_cell.length_a   1.000
_cell.length_b   1.000
_cell.length_c   1.000
_cell.angle_alpha   90.00
_cell.angle_beta   90.00
_cell.angle_gamma   90.00
#
_symmetry.space_group_name_H-M   'P 1'
#
loop_
_entity.id
_entity.type
_entity.pdbx_description
1 polymer ?
#
loop_
_entity_poly.entity_id
_entity_poly.type
_entity_poly.pdbx_seq_one_letter_code
_entity_poly.pdbx_strand_id
1 'polypeptide(L)'
;ESEVFEHPLGSPSPHESIHQFDVKEFASKVQKFEDLIRSLKYYYEEVLGQMVIIKLPNSLLICEDPPTKDSLVEMDRLLLLILGAAVQCSQKETVIQCIKNLPVAVQEAIVIKIKEVTDNPTNVWTSELNDPSSLVPNQRDLMYVLLVSHVKKLVKERDEFARQMVGLSASAKVKKLRSECERGPEEGDGRGGGGSSGNRSMLMTSEMTHKALEIFEYKAKIRKLNQELNDKNESLAEASEDNQTKTHQIRKLKQENLQLVQEARNYKCHQDELDILQERAAKVDKLEADILVYKDKANQLEYCKSRFEDYKEDNRILTEAKVMLVEQLEQARTRCSKIFSLESEMLQYKSEINNLNMVIENDKIKINDLIEENMSLSLNTKNSLSESQSLLIELQSLKNLDTDSNVLAEQLGKDLPKIHRLEIENQHLKTELEKLQVEGFHALSGKILDLEKENKKYSLEVTHLKERINRETDECEKLEKELVHMKDKCKQHKGVIGGLKESEEQIRIEKDTEVESLKSQISCLRKRQEQSQNEQINLLTEENQKLTKDMTEIRRKTATLESEKKRIQNDLDTLKEDFSLESDNYKSTIKSLTNEVNTLKEKTLSLEISKEGLDSAQENLHLKYSNSRMEINTLMEEARKKDSEISSILRERNEFKAYRSKYDEVSKSLEEMNSKHKSLETEFNRTQRQVQNLKNKVIEVESLSSEVEQENKKLTKQNHNLKETANKVEKLEKDNIKHEADYDLIKRINESLTKEVERAKDGIELRDVTIEEQNSKFSNLERENDKLNLELRELQEKSSKLKEIEEETRNLNQKAVFATKTCITLREKLVKEKVMTENLAQEIDFINDSLIRRFGFDKEALKSNENIDLSVSNERVENLEGSLNTLLENRNRKNIFLENKVKELSEIKHVLQNEIELLQIKVMFTPSPPPPIVNPFSYIFYPGRWRGC
;
A
#
# COMPACT_ATOMS: atom_id res chain seq x y z
N GLU A 1 -34.28 49.05 -41.19
CA GLU A 1 -35.73 49.01 -40.89
C GLU A 1 -36.48 48.35 -42.05
N SER A 2 -37.81 48.29 -41.97
CA SER A 2 -38.77 48.12 -43.09
C SER A 2 -38.52 47.05 -44.17
N GLU A 3 -39.11 45.85 -43.98
CA GLU A 3 -39.92 45.16 -45.01
C GLU A 3 -40.59 43.90 -44.42
N VAL A 4 -41.75 44.05 -43.78
CA VAL A 4 -42.61 42.91 -43.39
C VAL A 4 -44.10 43.33 -43.43
N PHE A 5 -44.95 42.46 -44.00
CA PHE A 5 -46.42 42.53 -44.05
C PHE A 5 -47.09 43.72 -44.75
N GLU A 6 -47.50 43.49 -46.00
CA GLU A 6 -48.91 43.68 -46.39
C GLU A 6 -49.48 42.36 -46.93
N HIS A 7 -50.74 42.07 -46.59
CA HIS A 7 -51.59 41.08 -47.26
C HIS A 7 -52.80 41.83 -47.82
N PRO A 8 -53.38 41.37 -48.94
CA PRO A 8 -54.76 40.90 -48.81
C PRO A 8 -55.12 39.65 -49.62
N LEU A 9 -55.88 38.77 -48.95
CA LEU A 9 -56.96 37.90 -49.44
C LEU A 9 -57.15 37.76 -50.97
N GLY A 10 -56.90 36.56 -51.48
CA GLY A 10 -57.40 36.07 -52.77
C GLY A 10 -57.76 34.57 -52.69
N SER A 11 -58.94 34.19 -53.18
CA SER A 11 -59.40 32.79 -53.22
C SER A 11 -58.68 31.99 -54.33
N PRO A 12 -58.45 30.68 -54.16
CA PRO A 12 -57.47 29.93 -54.96
C PRO A 12 -57.92 29.64 -56.40
N SER A 13 -56.96 29.68 -57.32
CA SER A 13 -57.06 29.05 -58.65
C SER A 13 -56.14 27.82 -58.73
N PRO A 14 -56.58 26.71 -59.34
CA PRO A 14 -55.80 25.46 -59.35
C PRO A 14 -54.83 25.40 -60.54
N HIS A 15 -53.66 26.02 -60.41
CA HIS A 15 -52.52 25.72 -61.28
C HIS A 15 -51.25 25.49 -60.46
N GLU A 16 -50.83 24.23 -60.40
CA GLU A 16 -49.59 23.77 -59.78
C GLU A 16 -48.38 24.31 -60.55
N SER A 17 -47.91 25.50 -60.17
CA SER A 17 -46.60 25.99 -60.58
C SER A 17 -45.53 25.21 -59.82
N ILE A 18 -45.13 24.06 -60.38
CA ILE A 18 -44.02 23.25 -59.87
C ILE A 18 -42.77 24.14 -59.84
N HIS A 19 -42.36 24.56 -58.63
CA HIS A 19 -41.12 25.29 -58.44
C HIS A 19 -39.95 24.42 -58.92
N GLN A 20 -39.33 24.82 -60.03
CA GLN A 20 -38.05 24.24 -60.44
C GLN A 20 -37.03 24.58 -59.37
N PHE A 21 -36.56 23.57 -58.65
CA PHE A 21 -35.55 23.69 -57.62
C PHE A 21 -34.21 24.08 -58.28
N ASP A 22 -33.89 25.38 -58.35
CA ASP A 22 -32.65 25.82 -59.00
C ASP A 22 -31.45 25.44 -58.14
N VAL A 23 -30.83 24.35 -58.54
CA VAL A 23 -29.61 23.77 -57.96
C VAL A 23 -28.48 24.81 -57.85
N LYS A 24 -28.44 25.83 -58.73
CA LYS A 24 -27.45 26.92 -58.65
C LYS A 24 -27.77 27.89 -57.53
N GLU A 25 -29.04 28.24 -57.30
CA GLU A 25 -29.42 29.13 -56.21
C GLU A 25 -29.21 28.44 -54.86
N PHE A 26 -29.62 27.16 -54.74
CA PHE A 26 -29.37 26.34 -53.56
C PHE A 26 -27.86 26.23 -53.26
N ALA A 27 -27.03 25.88 -54.25
CA ALA A 27 -25.58 25.82 -54.08
C ALA A 27 -24.97 27.19 -53.69
N SER A 28 -25.51 28.30 -54.21
CA SER A 28 -25.07 29.65 -53.82
C SER A 28 -25.45 30.01 -52.37
N LYS A 29 -26.63 29.56 -51.89
CA LYS A 29 -27.03 29.72 -50.48
C LYS A 29 -26.11 28.91 -49.55
N VAL A 30 -25.89 27.63 -49.86
CA VAL A 30 -24.99 26.74 -49.10
C VAL A 30 -23.59 27.33 -48.99
N GLN A 31 -23.01 27.80 -50.10
CA GLN A 31 -21.68 28.43 -50.13
C GLN A 31 -21.59 29.66 -49.21
N LYS A 32 -22.61 30.53 -49.21
CA LYS A 32 -22.65 31.72 -48.34
C LYS A 32 -22.69 31.36 -46.86
N PHE A 33 -23.45 30.32 -46.48
CA PHE A 33 -23.47 29.82 -45.10
C PHE A 33 -22.15 29.15 -44.71
N GLU A 34 -21.54 28.35 -45.58
CA GLU A 34 -20.19 27.79 -45.37
C GLU A 34 -19.14 28.89 -45.14
N ASP A 35 -19.15 29.94 -45.94
CA ASP A 35 -18.20 31.05 -45.83
C ASP A 35 -18.42 31.84 -44.51
N LEU A 36 -19.67 32.07 -44.11
CA LEU A 36 -20.03 32.66 -42.82
C LEU A 36 -19.58 31.80 -41.63
N ILE A 37 -19.83 30.49 -41.66
CA ILE A 37 -19.42 29.54 -40.61
C ILE A 37 -17.89 29.50 -40.48
N ARG A 38 -17.18 29.53 -41.61
CA ARG A 38 -15.71 29.58 -41.63
C ARG A 38 -15.17 30.89 -41.06
N SER A 39 -15.79 32.03 -41.38
CA SER A 39 -15.45 33.33 -40.78
C SER A 39 -15.72 33.39 -39.28
N LEU A 40 -16.83 32.82 -38.82
CA LEU A 40 -17.14 32.72 -37.38
C LEU A 40 -16.12 31.83 -36.65
N LYS A 41 -15.80 30.65 -37.20
CA LYS A 41 -14.79 29.74 -36.63
C LYS A 41 -13.42 30.44 -36.48
N TYR A 42 -12.97 31.11 -37.55
CA TYR A 42 -11.76 31.91 -37.55
C TYR A 42 -11.79 33.02 -36.48
N TYR A 43 -12.93 33.69 -36.29
CA TYR A 43 -13.08 34.72 -35.26
C TYR A 43 -12.91 34.17 -33.84
N TYR A 44 -13.54 33.04 -33.50
CA TYR A 44 -13.36 32.42 -32.20
C TYR A 44 -11.90 31.95 -31.98
N GLU A 45 -11.33 31.22 -32.94
CA GLU A 45 -10.02 30.60 -32.76
C GLU A 45 -8.87 31.62 -32.76
N GLU A 46 -8.86 32.57 -33.71
CA GLU A 46 -7.71 33.47 -33.95
C GLU A 46 -7.88 34.86 -33.32
N VAL A 47 -9.12 35.35 -33.13
CA VAL A 47 -9.37 36.70 -32.58
C VAL A 47 -9.78 36.66 -31.10
N LEU A 48 -10.52 35.65 -30.67
CA LEU A 48 -10.88 35.46 -29.26
C LEU A 48 -9.95 34.50 -28.50
N GLY A 49 -9.18 33.66 -29.22
CA GLY A 49 -8.33 32.64 -28.62
C GLY A 49 -9.13 31.50 -27.97
N GLN A 50 -10.29 31.16 -28.55
CA GLN A 50 -11.26 30.23 -28.00
C GLN A 50 -11.56 29.08 -28.96
N MET A 51 -11.57 27.84 -28.46
CA MET A 51 -11.81 26.64 -29.28
C MET A 51 -13.31 26.29 -29.27
N VAL A 52 -13.94 26.25 -30.45
CA VAL A 52 -15.36 25.90 -30.60
C VAL A 52 -15.53 24.37 -30.49
N ILE A 53 -16.13 23.88 -29.40
CA ILE A 53 -16.37 22.45 -29.12
C ILE A 53 -17.78 22.01 -29.58
N ILE A 54 -18.73 22.95 -29.66
CA ILE A 54 -20.04 22.70 -30.26
C ILE A 54 -19.89 22.34 -31.75
N LYS A 55 -20.70 21.38 -32.22
CA LYS A 55 -20.68 20.96 -33.62
C LYS A 55 -21.05 22.16 -34.51
N LEU A 56 -20.20 22.45 -35.50
CA LEU A 56 -20.44 23.53 -36.46
C LEU A 56 -21.79 23.33 -37.18
N PRO A 57 -22.54 24.43 -37.46
CA PRO A 57 -23.85 24.34 -38.10
C PRO A 57 -23.78 23.67 -39.49
N ASN A 58 -24.76 22.84 -39.84
CA ASN A 58 -24.79 22.20 -41.16
C ASN A 58 -25.43 23.10 -42.23
N SER A 59 -24.59 23.71 -43.08
CA SER A 59 -24.98 24.58 -44.20
C SER A 59 -25.98 23.95 -45.18
N LEU A 60 -25.92 22.64 -45.40
CA LEU A 60 -26.85 21.92 -46.28
C LEU A 60 -28.26 21.86 -45.70
N LEU A 61 -28.38 21.57 -44.39
CA LEU A 61 -29.68 21.51 -43.71
C LEU A 61 -30.29 22.91 -43.59
N ILE A 62 -29.50 23.93 -43.24
CA ILE A 62 -29.96 25.33 -43.13
C ILE A 62 -30.58 25.85 -44.45
N CYS A 63 -30.19 25.28 -45.60
CA CYS A 63 -30.71 25.67 -46.91
C CYS A 63 -31.93 24.84 -47.38
N GLU A 64 -32.42 23.87 -46.61
CA GLU A 64 -33.60 23.06 -46.97
C GLU A 64 -34.89 23.90 -47.04
N ASP A 65 -35.65 23.71 -48.11
CA ASP A 65 -36.93 24.36 -48.36
C ASP A 65 -37.98 23.28 -48.74
N PRO A 66 -39.08 23.10 -47.98
CA PRO A 66 -39.42 23.82 -46.74
C PRO A 66 -38.49 23.48 -45.57
N PRO A 67 -38.29 24.39 -44.60
CA PRO A 67 -37.39 24.18 -43.47
C PRO A 67 -37.84 23.04 -42.57
N THR A 68 -36.94 22.07 -42.36
CA THR A 68 -37.13 20.92 -41.48
C THR A 68 -36.95 21.30 -40.00
N LYS A 69 -37.36 20.42 -39.08
CA LYS A 69 -37.08 20.63 -37.64
C LYS A 69 -35.57 20.66 -37.37
N ASP A 70 -34.80 19.89 -38.13
CA ASP A 70 -33.35 19.83 -37.99
C ASP A 70 -32.68 21.08 -38.58
N SER A 71 -33.18 21.67 -39.68
CA SER A 71 -32.66 22.95 -40.18
C SER A 71 -32.83 24.10 -39.18
N LEU A 72 -33.95 24.13 -38.45
CA LEU A 72 -34.18 25.09 -37.35
C LEU A 72 -33.19 24.89 -36.18
N VAL A 73 -32.80 23.66 -35.87
CA VAL A 73 -31.79 23.36 -34.83
C VAL A 73 -30.39 23.77 -35.26
N GLU A 74 -30.01 23.53 -36.52
CA GLU A 74 -28.74 24.01 -37.06
C GLU A 74 -28.72 25.56 -37.17
N MET A 75 -29.86 26.19 -37.45
CA MET A 75 -30.01 27.65 -37.44
C MET A 75 -29.89 28.25 -36.03
N ASP A 76 -30.44 27.63 -34.98
CA ASP A 76 -30.22 28.08 -33.59
C ASP A 76 -28.73 28.03 -33.23
N ARG A 77 -27.99 27.00 -33.64
CA ARG A 77 -26.52 26.94 -33.44
C ARG A 77 -25.77 28.04 -34.18
N LEU A 78 -26.18 28.37 -35.41
CA LEU A 78 -25.58 29.47 -36.16
C LEU A 78 -25.83 30.82 -35.48
N LEU A 79 -27.08 31.07 -35.05
CA LEU A 79 -27.46 32.29 -34.34
C LEU A 79 -26.77 32.40 -32.96
N LEU A 80 -26.59 31.28 -32.26
CA LEU A 80 -25.86 31.19 -30.99
C LEU A 80 -24.38 31.59 -31.16
N LEU A 81 -23.70 31.09 -32.19
CA LEU A 81 -22.31 31.45 -32.49
C LEU A 81 -22.18 32.92 -32.93
N ILE A 82 -23.14 33.45 -33.69
CA ILE A 82 -23.20 34.88 -34.06
C ILE A 82 -23.42 35.75 -32.81
N LEU A 83 -24.33 35.36 -31.92
CA LEU A 83 -24.62 36.07 -30.67
C LEU A 83 -23.39 36.14 -29.76
N GLY A 84 -22.70 35.03 -29.53
CA GLY A 84 -21.46 34.99 -28.75
C GLY A 84 -20.39 35.93 -29.31
N ALA A 85 -20.13 35.84 -30.62
CA ALA A 85 -19.18 36.72 -31.30
C ALA A 85 -19.58 38.20 -31.18
N ALA A 86 -20.88 38.52 -31.27
CA ALA A 86 -21.39 39.88 -31.15
C ALA A 86 -21.26 40.46 -29.73
N VAL A 87 -21.38 39.65 -28.67
CA VAL A 87 -21.19 40.12 -27.27
C VAL A 87 -19.75 40.04 -26.78
N GLN A 88 -18.88 39.34 -27.49
CA GLN A 88 -17.44 39.29 -27.23
C GLN A 88 -16.63 40.31 -28.07
N CYS A 89 -17.22 40.94 -29.09
CA CYS A 89 -16.52 41.87 -29.98
C CYS A 89 -16.13 43.21 -29.34
N SER A 90 -15.31 43.98 -30.06
CA SER A 90 -14.86 45.32 -29.64
C SER A 90 -15.99 46.36 -29.49
N GLN A 91 -17.16 46.13 -30.09
CA GLN A 91 -18.35 46.98 -29.97
C GLN A 91 -19.46 46.34 -29.10
N LYS A 92 -19.12 45.36 -28.26
CA LYS A 92 -20.06 44.63 -27.41
C LYS A 92 -20.99 45.51 -26.57
N GLU A 93 -20.54 46.69 -26.13
CA GLU A 93 -21.35 47.62 -25.35
C GLU A 93 -22.58 48.11 -26.13
N THR A 94 -22.43 48.40 -27.43
CA THR A 94 -23.53 48.74 -28.33
C THR A 94 -24.51 47.58 -28.48
N VAL A 95 -24.00 46.35 -28.66
CA VAL A 95 -24.81 45.13 -28.80
C VAL A 95 -25.59 44.84 -27.51
N ILE A 96 -24.94 44.93 -26.36
CA ILE A 96 -25.55 44.77 -25.03
C ILE A 96 -26.61 45.86 -24.78
N GLN A 97 -26.37 47.10 -25.23
CA GLN A 97 -27.37 48.17 -25.10
C GLN A 97 -28.58 47.96 -26.02
N CYS A 98 -28.39 47.42 -27.23
CA CYS A 98 -29.50 46.97 -28.08
C CYS A 98 -30.32 45.85 -27.41
N ILE A 99 -29.66 44.86 -26.79
CA ILE A 99 -30.34 43.78 -26.05
C ILE A 99 -31.14 44.35 -24.86
N LYS A 100 -30.58 45.29 -24.09
CA LYS A 100 -31.26 45.97 -22.97
C LYS A 100 -32.52 46.75 -23.37
N ASN A 101 -32.70 47.06 -24.64
CA ASN A 101 -33.89 47.75 -25.17
C ASN A 101 -35.01 46.78 -25.62
N LEU A 102 -34.78 45.45 -25.57
CA LEU A 102 -35.79 44.43 -25.93
C LEU A 102 -36.76 44.15 -24.75
N PRO A 103 -37.92 43.50 -24.99
CA PRO A 103 -38.81 43.06 -23.91
C PRO A 103 -38.11 42.10 -22.93
N VAL A 104 -38.40 42.21 -21.63
CA VAL A 104 -37.67 41.51 -20.55
C VAL A 104 -37.56 39.99 -20.78
N ALA A 105 -38.65 39.31 -21.16
CA ALA A 105 -38.63 37.87 -21.45
C ALA A 105 -37.68 37.49 -22.62
N VAL A 106 -37.46 38.40 -23.57
CA VAL A 106 -36.49 38.22 -24.66
C VAL A 106 -35.06 38.50 -24.16
N GLN A 107 -34.87 39.46 -23.26
CA GLN A 107 -33.57 39.69 -22.60
C GLN A 107 -33.14 38.45 -21.81
N GLU A 108 -34.03 37.87 -21.00
CA GLU A 108 -33.76 36.67 -20.20
C GLU A 108 -33.36 35.48 -21.08
N ALA A 109 -34.11 35.22 -22.16
CA ALA A 109 -33.78 34.17 -23.13
C ALA A 109 -32.42 34.40 -23.81
N ILE A 110 -32.12 35.63 -24.23
CA ILE A 110 -30.83 35.99 -24.84
C ILE A 110 -29.69 35.87 -23.84
N VAL A 111 -29.88 36.27 -22.57
CA VAL A 111 -28.85 36.13 -21.52
C VAL A 111 -28.53 34.67 -21.21
N ILE A 112 -29.52 33.77 -21.26
CA ILE A 112 -29.28 32.31 -21.17
C ILE A 112 -28.43 31.84 -22.35
N LYS A 113 -28.77 32.25 -23.58
CA LYS A 113 -28.00 31.89 -24.79
C LYS A 113 -26.59 32.49 -24.81
N ILE A 114 -26.38 33.69 -24.25
CA ILE A 114 -25.03 34.27 -24.06
C ILE A 114 -24.21 33.34 -23.15
N LYS A 115 -24.72 32.97 -21.96
CA LYS A 115 -24.00 32.07 -21.04
C LYS A 115 -23.73 30.68 -21.64
N GLU A 116 -24.64 30.19 -22.48
CA GLU A 116 -24.46 28.92 -23.22
C GLU A 116 -23.24 28.92 -24.15
N VAL A 117 -22.77 30.10 -24.61
CA VAL A 117 -21.63 30.23 -25.54
C VAL A 117 -20.39 30.92 -24.93
N THR A 118 -20.54 31.76 -23.90
CA THR A 118 -19.40 32.45 -23.25
C THR A 118 -18.86 31.74 -22.02
N ASP A 119 -19.74 31.15 -21.19
CA ASP A 119 -19.40 30.69 -19.84
C ASP A 119 -19.33 29.16 -19.74
N ASN A 120 -19.73 28.44 -20.81
CA ASN A 120 -19.90 26.99 -20.80
C ASN A 120 -18.75 26.24 -21.53
N PRO A 121 -17.84 25.57 -20.79
CA PRO A 121 -16.71 24.85 -21.38
C PRO A 121 -17.10 23.61 -22.21
N THR A 122 -18.36 23.16 -22.23
CA THR A 122 -18.80 22.10 -23.16
C THR A 122 -19.01 22.59 -24.60
N ASN A 123 -19.16 23.90 -24.78
CA ASN A 123 -19.53 24.51 -26.05
C ASN A 123 -18.37 25.34 -26.64
N VAL A 124 -17.65 26.08 -25.79
CA VAL A 124 -16.48 26.89 -26.15
C VAL A 124 -15.42 26.77 -25.05
N TRP A 125 -14.18 26.46 -25.42
CA TRP A 125 -13.04 26.39 -24.51
C TRP A 125 -12.27 27.70 -24.53
N THR A 126 -12.14 28.38 -23.37
CA THR A 126 -11.38 29.62 -23.26
C THR A 126 -9.89 29.36 -23.03
N SER A 127 -9.02 30.28 -23.48
CA SER A 127 -7.57 30.12 -23.35
C SER A 127 -7.09 30.01 -21.89
N GLU A 128 -7.86 30.60 -20.95
CA GLU A 128 -7.63 30.52 -19.51
C GLU A 128 -7.67 29.07 -18.97
N LEU A 129 -8.38 28.17 -19.64
CA LEU A 129 -8.47 26.74 -19.29
C LEU A 129 -7.28 25.91 -19.81
N ASN A 130 -6.27 26.53 -20.43
CA ASN A 130 -5.11 25.81 -20.99
C ASN A 130 -3.95 25.63 -19.99
N ASP A 131 -3.84 26.45 -18.94
CA ASP A 131 -2.80 26.30 -17.90
C ASP A 131 -3.39 25.70 -16.59
N PRO A 132 -3.16 24.41 -16.29
CA PRO A 132 -3.64 23.77 -15.06
C PRO A 132 -3.03 24.34 -13.77
N SER A 133 -1.96 25.13 -13.88
CA SER A 133 -1.27 25.76 -12.74
C SER A 133 -2.07 26.92 -12.14
N SER A 134 -2.81 27.64 -12.99
CA SER A 134 -3.62 28.82 -12.64
C SER A 134 -4.89 28.52 -11.83
N LEU A 135 -5.35 27.26 -11.86
CA LEU A 135 -6.70 26.85 -11.44
C LEU A 135 -6.75 26.30 -10.01
N VAL A 136 -7.88 26.51 -9.34
CA VAL A 136 -8.18 25.91 -8.02
C VAL A 136 -8.35 24.39 -8.18
N PRO A 137 -7.88 23.53 -7.24
CA PRO A 137 -7.94 22.07 -7.38
C PRO A 137 -9.30 21.53 -7.84
N ASN A 138 -10.40 21.93 -7.20
CA ASN A 138 -11.76 21.50 -7.55
C ASN A 138 -12.17 21.84 -8.99
N GLN A 139 -11.59 22.88 -9.60
CA GLN A 139 -11.83 23.24 -11.00
C GLN A 139 -11.02 22.34 -11.94
N ARG A 140 -9.81 21.91 -11.55
CA ARG A 140 -8.98 20.97 -12.32
C ARG A 140 -9.65 19.60 -12.42
N ASP A 141 -10.26 19.11 -11.34
CA ASP A 141 -10.99 17.84 -11.34
C ASP A 141 -12.20 17.90 -12.28
N LEU A 142 -12.96 18.99 -12.23
CA LEU A 142 -14.06 19.24 -13.17
C LEU A 142 -13.58 19.32 -14.63
N MET A 143 -12.46 20.00 -14.89
CA MET A 143 -11.85 20.08 -16.21
C MET A 143 -11.33 18.73 -16.70
N TYR A 144 -10.78 17.88 -15.83
CA TYR A 144 -10.38 16.52 -16.18
C TYR A 144 -11.60 15.69 -16.61
N VAL A 145 -12.71 15.76 -15.87
CA VAL A 145 -13.97 15.09 -16.22
C VAL A 145 -14.52 15.61 -17.56
N LEU A 146 -14.48 16.93 -17.80
CA LEU A 146 -14.90 17.55 -19.06
C LEU A 146 -14.00 17.13 -20.23
N LEU A 147 -12.68 17.16 -20.07
CA LEU A 147 -11.71 16.74 -21.08
C LEU A 147 -11.91 15.25 -21.44
N VAL A 148 -12.07 14.38 -20.44
CA VAL A 148 -12.39 12.96 -20.66
C VAL A 148 -13.73 12.78 -21.36
N SER A 149 -14.73 13.63 -21.09
CA SER A 149 -16.01 13.65 -21.81
C SER A 149 -15.84 14.04 -23.28
N HIS A 150 -15.09 15.12 -23.55
CA HIS A 150 -14.83 15.60 -24.91
C HIS A 150 -13.98 14.62 -25.72
N VAL A 151 -12.97 13.97 -25.13
CA VAL A 151 -12.20 12.90 -25.77
C VAL A 151 -13.10 11.70 -26.09
N LYS A 152 -14.00 11.29 -25.17
CA LYS A 152 -14.99 10.22 -25.44
C LYS A 152 -15.98 10.59 -26.56
N LYS A 153 -16.41 11.85 -26.64
CA LYS A 153 -17.25 12.38 -27.74
C LYS A 153 -16.49 12.35 -29.06
N LEU A 154 -15.29 12.93 -29.11
CA LEU A 154 -14.44 13.01 -30.30
C LEU A 154 -14.08 11.62 -30.87
N VAL A 155 -13.81 10.63 -30.01
CA VAL A 155 -13.59 9.25 -30.45
C VAL A 155 -14.83 8.64 -31.10
N LYS A 156 -16.03 8.85 -30.53
CA LYS A 156 -17.30 8.39 -31.12
C LYS A 156 -17.56 9.06 -32.47
N GLU A 157 -17.41 10.38 -32.53
CA GLU A 157 -17.63 11.16 -33.76
C GLU A 157 -16.61 10.78 -34.85
N ARG A 158 -15.33 10.62 -34.51
CA ARG A 158 -14.30 10.06 -35.41
C ARG A 158 -14.70 8.70 -35.98
N ASP A 159 -15.16 7.78 -35.13
CA ASP A 159 -15.50 6.42 -35.55
C ASP A 159 -16.83 6.38 -36.32
N GLU A 160 -17.73 7.34 -36.12
CA GLU A 160 -18.88 7.57 -36.97
C GLU A 160 -18.49 8.15 -38.34
N PHE A 161 -17.72 9.23 -38.39
CA PHE A 161 -17.24 9.81 -39.65
C PHE A 161 -16.39 8.83 -40.45
N ALA A 162 -15.59 7.98 -39.81
CA ALA A 162 -14.86 6.90 -40.49
C ALA A 162 -15.82 5.89 -41.16
N ARG A 163 -16.90 5.50 -40.48
CA ARG A 163 -17.94 4.63 -41.06
C ARG A 163 -18.72 5.32 -42.19
N GLN A 164 -19.08 6.59 -42.02
CA GLN A 164 -19.73 7.40 -43.07
C GLN A 164 -18.82 7.55 -44.30
N MET A 165 -17.53 7.85 -44.11
CA MET A 165 -16.54 7.96 -45.20
C MET A 165 -16.35 6.63 -45.95
N VAL A 166 -16.34 5.50 -45.25
CA VAL A 166 -16.32 4.16 -45.90
C VAL A 166 -17.61 3.92 -46.68
N GLY A 167 -18.78 4.26 -46.12
CA GLY A 167 -20.07 4.16 -46.81
C GLY A 167 -20.18 5.03 -48.07
N LEU A 168 -19.74 6.29 -47.97
CA LEU A 168 -19.67 7.23 -49.10
C LEU A 168 -18.68 6.73 -50.17
N SER A 169 -17.49 6.29 -49.77
CA SER A 169 -16.49 5.72 -50.69
C SER A 169 -16.99 4.45 -51.38
N ALA A 170 -17.70 3.58 -50.65
CA ALA A 170 -18.32 2.39 -51.20
C ALA A 170 -19.45 2.74 -52.19
N SER A 171 -20.34 3.68 -51.83
CA SER A 171 -21.43 4.13 -52.71
C SER A 171 -20.93 4.84 -53.98
N ALA A 172 -19.84 5.61 -53.88
CA ALA A 172 -19.18 6.22 -55.04
C ALA A 172 -18.54 5.15 -55.94
N LYS A 173 -17.89 4.14 -55.35
CA LYS A 173 -17.33 3.01 -56.11
C LYS A 173 -18.42 2.15 -56.75
N VAL A 174 -19.54 1.93 -56.07
CA VAL A 174 -20.74 1.24 -56.62
C VAL A 174 -21.37 2.05 -57.75
N LYS A 175 -21.52 3.38 -57.62
CA LYS A 175 -21.99 4.24 -58.71
C LYS A 175 -21.07 4.15 -59.94
N LYS A 176 -19.75 4.18 -59.73
CA LYS A 176 -18.75 4.04 -60.81
C LYS A 176 -18.84 2.68 -61.51
N LEU A 177 -18.87 1.58 -60.74
CA LEU A 177 -19.05 0.23 -61.28
C LEU A 177 -20.39 0.08 -62.02
N ARG A 178 -21.47 0.70 -61.54
CA ARG A 178 -22.78 0.67 -62.21
C ARG A 178 -22.73 1.35 -63.58
N SER A 179 -22.05 2.49 -63.70
CA SER A 179 -21.79 3.15 -65.01
C SER A 179 -20.82 2.39 -65.92
N GLU A 180 -20.09 1.40 -65.39
CA GLU A 180 -19.22 0.51 -66.18
C GLU A 180 -19.99 -0.75 -66.68
N CYS A 181 -21.09 -1.14 -66.01
CA CYS A 181 -21.91 -2.30 -66.36
C CYS A 181 -22.97 -2.06 -67.47
N GLU A 182 -23.24 -0.82 -67.90
CA GLU A 182 -24.30 -0.50 -68.89
C GLU A 182 -23.88 -0.72 -70.36
N ARG A 183 -22.82 -1.52 -70.62
CA ARG A 183 -22.45 -1.99 -71.97
C ARG A 183 -22.40 -3.51 -72.02
N GLY A 184 -23.48 -4.11 -72.52
CA GLY A 184 -23.59 -5.55 -72.75
C GLY A 184 -22.83 -6.05 -73.99
N PRO A 185 -22.61 -7.38 -74.11
CA PRO A 185 -21.90 -8.01 -75.22
C PRO A 185 -22.84 -8.57 -76.31
N GLU A 186 -22.28 -8.85 -77.49
CA GLU A 186 -22.86 -9.77 -78.49
C GLU A 186 -21.83 -10.86 -78.87
N GLU A 187 -22.31 -11.97 -79.42
CA GLU A 187 -21.60 -13.26 -79.54
C GLU A 187 -20.98 -13.50 -80.93
N GLY A 188 -20.11 -14.51 -81.07
CA GLY A 188 -19.55 -14.90 -82.37
C GLY A 188 -18.40 -15.92 -82.34
N ASP A 189 -18.65 -17.17 -81.93
CA ASP A 189 -17.69 -18.29 -82.11
C ASP A 189 -17.65 -18.76 -83.58
N GLY A 190 -16.49 -19.23 -84.07
CA GLY A 190 -16.31 -19.52 -85.50
C GLY A 190 -14.91 -20.00 -85.94
N ARG A 191 -14.64 -21.29 -85.72
CA ARG A 191 -13.57 -22.13 -86.33
C ARG A 191 -13.43 -21.85 -87.85
N GLY A 192 -12.28 -21.97 -88.52
CA GLY A 192 -11.00 -22.61 -88.18
C GLY A 192 -10.61 -23.64 -89.25
N GLY A 193 -9.44 -23.51 -89.89
CA GLY A 193 -8.94 -24.44 -90.92
C GLY A 193 -8.05 -23.77 -91.99
N GLY A 194 -7.06 -24.49 -92.52
CA GLY A 194 -6.12 -23.98 -93.55
C GLY A 194 -6.18 -24.78 -94.86
N GLY A 195 -5.61 -24.23 -95.94
CA GLY A 195 -5.61 -24.87 -97.27
C GLY A 195 -4.59 -24.24 -98.23
N SER A 196 -3.87 -25.07 -98.98
CA SER A 196 -2.68 -24.69 -99.77
C SER A 196 -2.99 -24.07 -101.14
N SER A 197 -2.04 -23.27 -101.63
CA SER A 197 -1.62 -23.04 -103.04
C SER A 197 -2.66 -23.03 -104.17
N GLY A 198 -2.70 -21.92 -104.93
CA GLY A 198 -3.36 -21.87 -106.24
C GLY A 198 -3.20 -20.53 -106.96
N ASN A 199 -2.48 -20.50 -108.08
CA ASN A 199 -2.32 -19.29 -108.89
C ASN A 199 -3.64 -18.83 -109.52
N ARG A 200 -3.99 -17.55 -109.34
CA ARG A 200 -4.68 -16.79 -110.40
C ARG A 200 -4.33 -15.30 -110.34
N SER A 201 -3.64 -14.83 -111.39
CA SER A 201 -3.60 -13.41 -111.70
C SER A 201 -5.01 -12.96 -112.06
N MET A 202 -5.48 -11.88 -111.43
CA MET A 202 -6.73 -11.22 -111.82
C MET A 202 -6.51 -9.71 -111.78
N LEU A 203 -6.97 -9.04 -112.83
CA LEU A 203 -6.75 -7.61 -113.04
C LEU A 203 -7.48 -6.82 -111.93
N MET A 204 -6.72 -6.09 -111.12
CA MET A 204 -7.29 -5.26 -110.04
C MET A 204 -8.15 -4.15 -110.63
N THR A 205 -9.47 -4.28 -110.50
CA THR A 205 -10.40 -3.17 -110.72
C THR A 205 -10.31 -2.19 -109.56
N SER A 206 -10.67 -0.92 -109.77
CA SER A 206 -10.50 0.13 -108.75
C SER A 206 -11.25 -0.16 -107.44
N GLU A 207 -12.37 -0.89 -107.50
CA GLU A 207 -13.11 -1.33 -106.31
C GLU A 207 -12.39 -2.43 -105.53
N MET A 208 -11.61 -3.27 -106.22
CA MET A 208 -10.86 -4.37 -105.59
C MET A 208 -9.65 -3.82 -104.83
N THR A 209 -8.98 -2.78 -105.36
CA THR A 209 -7.97 -2.03 -104.62
C THR A 209 -8.56 -1.20 -103.48
N HIS A 210 -9.74 -0.60 -103.63
CA HIS A 210 -10.44 0.07 -102.52
C HIS A 210 -10.71 -0.90 -101.36
N LYS A 211 -11.35 -2.05 -101.65
CA LYS A 211 -11.64 -3.09 -100.65
C LYS A 211 -10.37 -3.70 -100.03
N ALA A 212 -9.28 -3.81 -100.80
CA ALA A 212 -7.99 -4.20 -100.26
C ALA A 212 -7.42 -3.16 -99.28
N LEU A 213 -7.50 -1.87 -99.61
CA LEU A 213 -7.08 -0.77 -98.72
C LEU A 213 -7.92 -0.73 -97.44
N GLU A 214 -9.25 -0.82 -97.53
CA GLU A 214 -10.14 -0.94 -96.37
C GLU A 214 -9.73 -2.13 -95.49
N ILE A 215 -9.46 -3.30 -96.07
CA ILE A 215 -8.97 -4.49 -95.35
C ILE A 215 -7.60 -4.22 -94.70
N PHE A 216 -6.70 -3.46 -95.32
CA PHE A 216 -5.43 -3.06 -94.71
C PHE A 216 -5.62 -2.06 -93.56
N GLU A 217 -6.55 -1.11 -93.67
CA GLU A 217 -6.92 -0.17 -92.61
C GLU A 217 -7.55 -0.87 -91.42
N TYR A 218 -8.52 -1.78 -91.64
CA TYR A 218 -9.07 -2.61 -90.56
C TYR A 218 -8.00 -3.51 -89.93
N LYS A 219 -7.08 -4.09 -90.70
CA LYS A 219 -5.92 -4.83 -90.17
C LYS A 219 -4.88 -3.95 -89.45
N ALA A 220 -4.79 -2.66 -89.76
CA ALA A 220 -3.98 -1.71 -89.02
C ALA A 220 -4.67 -1.33 -87.70
N LYS A 221 -5.98 -1.08 -87.74
CA LYS A 221 -6.82 -0.79 -86.57
C LYS A 221 -6.86 -1.95 -85.58
N ILE A 222 -6.99 -3.19 -86.06
CA ILE A 222 -6.88 -4.40 -85.22
C ILE A 222 -5.49 -4.52 -84.59
N ARG A 223 -4.41 -4.30 -85.35
CA ARG A 223 -3.04 -4.31 -84.78
C ARG A 223 -2.84 -3.23 -83.71
N LYS A 224 -3.36 -2.02 -83.94
CA LYS A 224 -3.32 -0.94 -82.95
C LYS A 224 -4.13 -1.28 -81.70
N LEU A 225 -5.35 -1.78 -81.83
CA LEU A 225 -6.19 -2.20 -80.70
C LEU A 225 -5.56 -3.38 -79.92
N ASN A 226 -4.92 -4.33 -80.60
CA ASN A 226 -4.20 -5.42 -79.95
C ASN A 226 -2.95 -4.93 -79.21
N GLN A 227 -2.25 -3.92 -79.73
CA GLN A 227 -1.14 -3.28 -79.02
C GLN A 227 -1.65 -2.50 -77.81
N GLU A 228 -2.67 -1.65 -77.96
CA GLU A 228 -3.30 -0.93 -76.85
C GLU A 228 -3.83 -1.90 -75.77
N LEU A 229 -4.37 -3.06 -76.15
CA LEU A 229 -4.76 -4.12 -75.22
C LEU A 229 -3.56 -4.75 -74.51
N ASN A 230 -2.45 -5.00 -75.21
CA ASN A 230 -1.23 -5.54 -74.63
C ASN A 230 -0.61 -4.56 -73.62
N ASP A 231 -0.44 -3.30 -74.02
CA ASP A 231 0.08 -2.21 -73.18
C ASP A 231 -0.78 -2.04 -71.90
N LYS A 232 -2.11 -2.25 -72.01
CA LYS A 232 -3.03 -2.23 -70.86
C LYS A 232 -2.95 -3.48 -69.99
N ASN A 233 -2.70 -4.66 -70.56
CA ASN A 233 -2.47 -5.89 -69.79
C ASN A 233 -1.14 -5.82 -69.02
N GLU A 234 -0.10 -5.24 -69.62
CA GLU A 234 1.20 -5.00 -68.97
C GLU A 234 1.05 -3.98 -67.83
N SER A 235 0.41 -2.83 -68.09
CA SER A 235 0.04 -1.84 -67.06
C SER A 235 -0.78 -2.45 -65.89
N LEU A 236 -1.65 -3.43 -66.19
CA LEU A 236 -2.48 -4.12 -65.19
C LEU A 236 -1.69 -5.16 -64.41
N ALA A 237 -0.70 -5.81 -65.03
CA ALA A 237 0.22 -6.73 -64.36
C ALA A 237 1.12 -5.98 -63.37
N GLU A 238 1.73 -4.86 -63.79
CA GLU A 238 2.48 -3.95 -62.91
C GLU A 238 1.63 -3.49 -61.73
N ALA A 239 0.43 -2.95 -61.98
CA ALA A 239 -0.48 -2.50 -60.93
C ALA A 239 -0.98 -3.63 -60.01
N SER A 240 -0.98 -4.88 -60.48
CA SER A 240 -1.31 -6.06 -59.67
C SER A 240 -0.17 -6.44 -58.74
N GLU A 241 1.07 -6.50 -59.23
CA GLU A 241 2.26 -6.74 -58.41
C GLU A 241 2.45 -5.63 -57.37
N ASP A 242 2.32 -4.37 -57.79
CA ASP A 242 2.42 -3.19 -56.94
C ASP A 242 1.32 -3.13 -55.86
N ASN A 243 0.17 -3.78 -56.07
CA ASN A 243 -0.86 -3.99 -55.07
C ASN A 243 -0.55 -5.19 -54.14
N GLN A 244 0.09 -6.25 -54.65
CA GLN A 244 0.53 -7.40 -53.84
C GLN A 244 1.67 -7.02 -52.87
N THR A 245 2.64 -6.22 -53.31
CA THR A 245 3.73 -5.70 -52.46
C THR A 245 3.19 -4.82 -51.34
N LYS A 246 2.30 -3.87 -51.66
CA LYS A 246 1.60 -3.03 -50.67
C LYS A 246 0.75 -3.85 -49.71
N THR A 247 0.08 -4.90 -50.18
CA THR A 247 -0.68 -5.83 -49.32
C THR A 247 0.24 -6.64 -48.39
N HIS A 248 1.45 -7.01 -48.83
CA HIS A 248 2.46 -7.63 -47.97
C HIS A 248 2.97 -6.64 -46.91
N GLN A 249 3.29 -5.39 -47.30
CA GLN A 249 3.75 -4.35 -46.39
C GLN A 249 2.69 -4.02 -45.31
N ILE A 250 1.42 -3.92 -45.69
CA ILE A 250 0.29 -3.74 -44.75
C ILE A 250 0.18 -4.93 -43.77
N ARG A 251 0.44 -6.17 -44.22
CA ARG A 251 0.49 -7.34 -43.32
C ARG A 251 1.66 -7.25 -42.34
N LYS A 252 2.85 -6.84 -42.78
CA LYS A 252 4.03 -6.65 -41.91
C LYS A 252 3.79 -5.57 -40.86
N LEU A 253 3.30 -4.39 -41.27
CA LEU A 253 2.96 -3.29 -40.36
C LEU A 253 1.86 -3.65 -39.34
N LYS A 254 0.88 -4.49 -39.73
CA LYS A 254 -0.13 -5.02 -38.79
C LYS A 254 0.46 -6.00 -37.77
N GLN A 255 1.43 -6.82 -38.17
CA GLN A 255 2.13 -7.72 -37.25
C GLN A 255 3.02 -6.95 -36.27
N GLU A 256 3.76 -5.95 -36.76
CA GLU A 256 4.59 -5.07 -35.93
C GLU A 256 3.75 -4.27 -34.93
N ASN A 257 2.60 -3.73 -35.35
CA ASN A 257 1.65 -3.06 -34.46
C ASN A 257 1.10 -4.00 -33.39
N LEU A 258 0.76 -5.25 -33.74
CA LEU A 258 0.32 -6.26 -32.77
C LEU A 258 1.41 -6.62 -31.76
N GLN A 259 2.69 -6.66 -32.18
CA GLN A 259 3.83 -6.87 -31.28
C GLN A 259 4.02 -5.69 -30.32
N LEU A 260 4.01 -4.45 -30.83
CA LEU A 260 4.09 -3.25 -29.99
C LEU A 260 2.93 -3.14 -28.98
N VAL A 261 1.72 -3.58 -29.34
CA VAL A 261 0.56 -3.66 -28.42
C VAL A 261 0.74 -4.75 -27.36
N GLN A 262 1.44 -5.85 -27.66
CA GLN A 262 1.79 -6.88 -26.68
C GLN A 262 2.91 -6.38 -25.75
N GLU A 263 3.94 -5.74 -26.28
CA GLU A 263 5.03 -5.14 -25.51
C GLU A 263 4.53 -4.04 -24.57
N ALA A 264 3.60 -3.18 -25.01
CA ALA A 264 2.97 -2.17 -24.15
C ALA A 264 2.13 -2.78 -23.01
N ARG A 265 1.47 -3.93 -23.24
CA ARG A 265 0.76 -4.68 -22.19
C ARG A 265 1.72 -5.32 -21.20
N ASN A 266 2.83 -5.89 -21.69
CA ASN A 266 3.87 -6.48 -20.83
C ASN A 266 4.57 -5.40 -20.00
N TYR A 267 4.90 -4.26 -20.60
CA TYR A 267 5.47 -3.10 -19.89
C TYR A 267 4.54 -2.64 -18.77
N LYS A 268 3.23 -2.52 -19.02
CA LYS A 268 2.29 -2.21 -17.95
C LYS A 268 2.28 -3.29 -16.85
N CYS A 269 2.27 -4.58 -17.21
CA CYS A 269 2.34 -5.66 -16.21
C CYS A 269 3.60 -5.53 -15.32
N HIS A 270 4.74 -5.14 -15.91
CA HIS A 270 5.97 -4.90 -15.17
C HIS A 270 5.96 -3.60 -14.34
N GLN A 271 5.15 -2.59 -14.72
CA GLN A 271 4.86 -1.45 -13.83
C GLN A 271 4.00 -1.89 -12.65
N ASP A 272 2.90 -2.62 -12.89
CA ASP A 272 2.02 -3.14 -11.85
C ASP A 272 2.80 -4.06 -10.87
N GLU A 273 3.73 -4.89 -11.36
CA GLU A 273 4.67 -5.69 -10.55
C GLU A 273 5.67 -4.84 -9.75
N LEU A 274 6.21 -3.78 -10.36
CA LEU A 274 7.21 -2.89 -9.74
C LEU A 274 6.59 -2.03 -8.64
N ASP A 275 5.35 -1.54 -8.82
CA ASP A 275 4.60 -0.81 -7.80
C ASP A 275 4.31 -1.70 -6.57
N ILE A 276 3.93 -2.97 -6.79
CA ILE A 276 3.77 -3.98 -5.72
C ILE A 276 5.10 -4.23 -4.99
N LEU A 277 6.23 -4.25 -5.70
CA LEU A 277 7.55 -4.39 -5.10
C LEU A 277 7.99 -3.14 -4.31
N GLN A 278 7.63 -1.93 -4.77
CA GLN A 278 7.86 -0.68 -4.03
C GLN A 278 7.05 -0.62 -2.74
N GLU A 279 5.76 -1.00 -2.77
CA GLU A 279 4.94 -1.06 -1.54
C GLU A 279 5.51 -2.08 -0.54
N ARG A 280 5.96 -3.24 -1.03
CA ARG A 280 6.62 -4.26 -0.20
C ARG A 280 7.94 -3.75 0.41
N ALA A 281 8.77 -3.04 -0.36
CA ALA A 281 10.00 -2.43 0.16
C ALA A 281 9.67 -1.39 1.25
N ALA A 282 8.77 -0.45 0.98
CA ALA A 282 8.33 0.56 1.95
C ALA A 282 7.65 -0.03 3.20
N LYS A 283 7.15 -1.27 3.13
CA LYS A 283 6.67 -2.04 4.29
C LYS A 283 7.81 -2.71 5.06
N VAL A 284 8.85 -3.21 4.38
CA VAL A 284 10.07 -3.71 5.03
C VAL A 284 10.78 -2.57 5.77
N ASP A 285 10.98 -1.40 5.14
CA ASP A 285 11.62 -0.24 5.77
C ASP A 285 10.95 0.16 7.09
N LYS A 286 9.61 0.12 7.13
CA LYS A 286 8.82 0.39 8.35
C LYS A 286 9.04 -0.69 9.42
N LEU A 287 9.02 -1.96 9.03
CA LEU A 287 9.27 -3.07 9.96
C LEU A 287 10.71 -3.08 10.48
N GLU A 288 11.70 -2.68 9.68
CA GLU A 288 13.08 -2.51 10.14
C GLU A 288 13.22 -1.34 11.12
N ALA A 289 12.53 -0.22 10.88
CA ALA A 289 12.45 0.89 11.83
C ALA A 289 11.77 0.48 13.16
N ASP A 290 10.67 -0.26 13.10
CA ASP A 290 10.01 -0.82 14.28
C ASP A 290 10.93 -1.78 15.04
N ILE A 291 11.65 -2.66 14.33
CA ILE A 291 12.64 -3.58 14.92
C ILE A 291 13.79 -2.81 15.61
N LEU A 292 14.23 -1.66 15.09
CA LEU A 292 15.20 -0.81 15.76
C LEU A 292 14.63 -0.20 17.06
N VAL A 293 13.39 0.31 17.03
CA VAL A 293 12.71 0.82 18.23
C VAL A 293 12.52 -0.28 19.28
N TYR A 294 12.17 -1.51 18.88
CA TYR A 294 12.07 -2.64 19.80
C TYR A 294 13.42 -3.10 20.36
N LYS A 295 14.52 -3.01 19.59
CA LYS A 295 15.88 -3.24 20.09
C LYS A 295 16.27 -2.19 21.14
N ASP A 296 16.05 -0.90 20.87
CA ASP A 296 16.33 0.16 21.84
C ASP A 296 15.49 0.00 23.12
N LYS A 297 14.23 -0.43 23.00
CA LYS A 297 13.37 -0.73 24.14
C LYS A 297 13.84 -1.98 24.91
N ALA A 298 14.37 -3.00 24.23
CA ALA A 298 14.99 -4.16 24.88
C ALA A 298 16.27 -3.76 25.65
N ASN A 299 17.12 -2.93 25.04
CA ASN A 299 18.32 -2.38 25.69
C ASN A 299 17.98 -1.57 26.95
N GLN A 300 16.90 -0.77 26.90
CA GLN A 300 16.38 -0.03 28.06
C GLN A 300 15.87 -0.97 29.17
N LEU A 301 15.15 -2.04 28.80
CA LEU A 301 14.71 -3.05 29.75
C LEU A 301 15.88 -3.81 30.39
N GLU A 302 16.94 -4.10 29.64
CA GLU A 302 18.15 -4.73 30.16
C GLU A 302 18.92 -3.81 31.11
N TYR A 303 19.05 -2.52 30.78
CA TYR A 303 19.59 -1.50 31.70
C TYR A 303 18.79 -1.42 33.02
N CYS A 304 17.46 -1.34 32.92
CA CYS A 304 16.58 -1.32 34.10
C CYS A 304 16.67 -2.61 34.91
N LYS A 305 16.86 -3.77 34.26
CA LYS A 305 17.07 -5.07 34.92
C LYS A 305 18.40 -5.14 35.66
N SER A 306 19.50 -4.68 35.05
CA SER A 306 20.80 -4.60 35.73
C SER A 306 20.68 -3.75 36.99
N ARG A 307 20.14 -2.53 36.85
CA ARG A 307 19.94 -1.60 37.97
C ARG A 307 19.02 -2.14 39.07
N PHE A 308 18.07 -3.01 38.73
CA PHE A 308 17.24 -3.69 39.71
C PHE A 308 18.01 -4.77 40.48
N GLU A 309 18.86 -5.54 39.80
CA GLU A 309 19.73 -6.52 40.45
C GLU A 309 20.81 -5.85 41.32
N ASP A 310 21.36 -4.70 40.88
CA ASP A 310 22.27 -3.86 41.67
C ASP A 310 21.59 -3.43 42.99
N TYR A 311 20.40 -2.82 42.92
CA TYR A 311 19.65 -2.41 44.12
C TYR A 311 19.20 -3.58 45.00
N LYS A 312 19.05 -4.78 44.43
CA LYS A 312 18.68 -6.00 45.16
C LYS A 312 19.86 -6.56 45.95
N GLU A 313 21.08 -6.49 45.42
CA GLU A 313 22.29 -6.82 46.18
C GLU A 313 22.63 -5.73 47.21
N ASP A 314 22.42 -4.44 46.92
CA ASP A 314 22.49 -3.36 47.93
C ASP A 314 21.55 -3.64 49.12
N ASN A 315 20.27 -3.95 48.84
CA ASN A 315 19.29 -4.29 49.89
C ASN A 315 19.68 -5.54 50.67
N ARG A 316 20.33 -6.51 50.01
CA ARG A 316 20.87 -7.70 50.66
C ARG A 316 22.04 -7.35 51.59
N ILE A 317 23.02 -6.59 51.12
CA ILE A 317 24.17 -6.13 51.92
C ILE A 317 23.69 -5.31 53.13
N LEU A 318 22.70 -4.43 52.94
CA LEU A 318 22.05 -3.68 54.03
C LEU A 318 21.33 -4.60 55.03
N THR A 319 20.73 -5.70 54.56
CA THR A 319 20.07 -6.70 55.41
C THR A 319 21.08 -7.53 56.19
N GLU A 320 22.17 -7.98 55.56
CA GLU A 320 23.27 -8.71 56.21
C GLU A 320 23.94 -7.81 57.27
N ALA A 321 24.26 -6.55 56.93
CA ALA A 321 24.79 -5.57 57.88
C ALA A 321 23.82 -5.28 59.05
N LYS A 322 22.51 -5.19 58.78
CA LYS A 322 21.48 -5.06 59.83
C LYS A 322 21.48 -6.26 60.78
N VAL A 323 21.60 -7.49 60.27
CA VAL A 323 21.69 -8.70 61.10
C VAL A 323 22.93 -8.65 61.99
N MET A 324 24.11 -8.33 61.43
CA MET A 324 25.34 -8.20 62.23
C MET A 324 25.23 -7.13 63.33
N LEU A 325 24.56 -6.00 63.07
CA LEU A 325 24.33 -4.96 64.08
C LEU A 325 23.33 -5.42 65.17
N VAL A 326 22.31 -6.21 64.82
CA VAL A 326 21.39 -6.82 65.80
C VAL A 326 22.12 -7.84 66.67
N GLU A 327 22.95 -8.70 66.10
CA GLU A 327 23.80 -9.65 66.84
C GLU A 327 24.77 -8.93 67.79
N GLN A 328 25.40 -7.83 67.36
CA GLN A 328 26.26 -7.01 68.21
C GLN A 328 25.49 -6.37 69.39
N LEU A 329 24.26 -5.90 69.16
CA LEU A 329 23.38 -5.39 70.21
C LEU A 329 22.93 -6.49 71.18
N GLU A 330 22.70 -7.72 70.70
CA GLU A 330 22.35 -8.87 71.53
C GLU A 330 23.54 -9.38 72.37
N GLN A 331 24.75 -9.37 71.79
CA GLN A 331 25.99 -9.58 72.53
C GLN A 331 26.24 -8.48 73.57
N ALA A 332 25.90 -7.22 73.29
CA ALA A 332 25.99 -6.14 74.28
C ALA A 332 24.98 -6.34 75.42
N ARG A 333 23.73 -6.69 75.10
CA ARG A 333 22.67 -6.99 76.09
C ARG A 333 23.06 -8.15 77.00
N THR A 334 23.54 -9.26 76.46
CA THR A 334 23.97 -10.43 77.27
C THR A 334 25.18 -10.12 78.15
N ARG A 335 26.14 -9.30 77.68
CA ARG A 335 27.23 -8.77 78.53
C ARG A 335 26.68 -7.92 79.68
N CYS A 336 25.75 -6.99 79.41
CA CYS A 336 25.08 -6.20 80.45
C CYS A 336 24.31 -7.08 81.46
N SER A 337 23.61 -8.14 81.00
CA SER A 337 22.95 -9.09 81.89
C SER A 337 23.92 -9.85 82.79
N LYS A 338 25.11 -10.26 82.30
CA LYS A 338 26.12 -10.88 83.17
C LYS A 338 26.73 -9.87 84.14
N ILE A 339 26.98 -8.62 83.73
CA ILE A 339 27.41 -7.54 84.64
C ILE A 339 26.39 -7.37 85.78
N PHE A 340 25.09 -7.23 85.45
CA PHE A 340 24.03 -7.10 86.46
C PHE A 340 23.97 -8.29 87.44
N SER A 341 24.19 -9.52 86.96
CA SER A 341 24.29 -10.68 87.87
C SER A 341 25.50 -10.59 88.80
N LEU A 342 26.67 -10.15 88.32
CA LEU A 342 27.88 -9.97 89.12
C LEU A 342 27.74 -8.82 90.12
N GLU A 343 27.04 -7.75 89.76
CA GLU A 343 26.69 -6.66 90.68
C GLU A 343 25.75 -7.13 91.80
N SER A 344 24.81 -8.04 91.47
CA SER A 344 23.93 -8.68 92.45
C SER A 344 24.69 -9.64 93.38
N GLU A 345 25.56 -10.50 92.83
CA GLU A 345 26.47 -11.36 93.58
C GLU A 345 27.38 -10.52 94.52
N MET A 346 27.96 -9.43 94.02
CA MET A 346 28.77 -8.49 94.82
C MET A 346 27.95 -7.83 95.96
N LEU A 347 26.70 -7.44 95.71
CA LEU A 347 25.81 -6.89 96.73
C LEU A 347 25.47 -7.92 97.82
N GLN A 348 25.28 -9.19 97.45
CA GLN A 348 25.08 -10.28 98.41
C GLN A 348 26.32 -10.46 99.31
N TYR A 349 27.52 -10.62 98.73
CA TYR A 349 28.75 -10.74 99.52
C TYR A 349 29.01 -9.51 100.40
N LYS A 350 28.68 -8.30 99.93
CA LYS A 350 28.80 -7.07 100.75
C LYS A 350 27.81 -7.06 101.93
N SER A 351 26.61 -7.61 101.76
CA SER A 351 25.65 -7.82 102.86
C SER A 351 26.14 -8.89 103.84
N GLU A 352 26.71 -9.99 103.34
CA GLU A 352 27.26 -11.07 104.17
C GLU A 352 28.45 -10.60 105.00
N ILE A 353 29.37 -9.83 104.42
CA ILE A 353 30.47 -9.16 105.13
C ILE A 353 29.94 -8.22 106.22
N ASN A 354 28.87 -7.45 105.95
CA ASN A 354 28.25 -6.60 106.96
C ASN A 354 27.65 -7.42 108.11
N ASN A 355 26.99 -8.54 107.82
CA ASN A 355 26.44 -9.44 108.84
C ASN A 355 27.56 -10.06 109.70
N LEU A 356 28.66 -10.51 109.08
CA LEU A 356 29.84 -11.02 109.80
C LEU A 356 30.51 -9.94 110.66
N ASN A 357 30.61 -8.71 110.16
CA ASN A 357 31.09 -7.58 110.96
C ASN A 357 30.19 -7.28 112.17
N MET A 358 28.86 -7.40 112.03
CA MET A 358 27.94 -7.29 113.18
C MET A 358 28.12 -8.42 114.19
N VAL A 359 28.36 -9.66 113.75
CA VAL A 359 28.68 -10.78 114.64
C VAL A 359 29.99 -10.52 115.38
N ILE A 360 31.04 -10.07 114.68
CA ILE A 360 32.34 -9.70 115.27
C ILE A 360 32.18 -8.56 116.28
N GLU A 361 31.33 -7.56 116.03
CA GLU A 361 31.10 -6.47 116.99
C GLU A 361 30.32 -6.94 118.23
N ASN A 362 29.31 -7.81 118.05
CA ASN A 362 28.60 -8.45 119.15
C ASN A 362 29.54 -9.33 120.00
N ASP A 363 30.45 -10.07 119.37
CA ASP A 363 31.45 -10.89 120.06
C ASP A 363 32.48 -10.03 120.80
N LYS A 364 32.90 -8.87 120.25
CA LYS A 364 33.72 -7.90 120.99
C LYS A 364 33.00 -7.35 122.22
N ILE A 365 31.73 -6.96 122.08
CA ILE A 365 30.91 -6.49 123.21
C ILE A 365 30.87 -7.58 124.28
N LYS A 366 30.54 -8.82 123.89
CA LYS A 366 30.48 -9.95 124.82
C LYS A 366 31.83 -10.31 125.45
N ILE A 367 32.94 -10.12 124.74
CA ILE A 367 34.30 -10.26 125.30
C ILE A 367 34.58 -9.15 126.31
N ASN A 368 34.16 -7.91 126.05
CA ASN A 368 34.27 -6.82 127.02
C ASN A 368 33.39 -7.09 128.26
N ASP A 369 32.13 -7.51 128.08
CA ASP A 369 31.23 -7.90 129.16
C ASP A 369 31.85 -8.98 130.06
N LEU A 370 32.45 -10.02 129.46
CA LEU A 370 33.14 -11.09 130.18
C LEU A 370 34.45 -10.62 130.84
N ILE A 371 35.14 -9.61 130.28
CA ILE A 371 36.32 -8.99 130.90
C ILE A 371 35.90 -8.13 132.09
N GLU A 372 34.81 -7.37 131.99
CA GLU A 372 34.24 -6.62 133.12
C GLU A 372 33.70 -7.56 134.21
N GLU A 373 32.98 -8.62 133.85
CA GLU A 373 32.56 -9.67 134.79
C GLU A 373 33.77 -10.30 135.49
N ASN A 374 34.80 -10.72 134.76
CA ASN A 374 36.02 -11.32 135.34
C ASN A 374 36.81 -10.32 136.20
N MET A 375 36.85 -9.03 135.84
CA MET A 375 37.40 -7.98 136.71
C MET A 375 36.56 -7.81 137.99
N SER A 376 35.22 -7.86 137.89
CA SER A 376 34.32 -7.81 139.04
C SER A 376 34.46 -9.04 139.93
N LEU A 377 34.67 -10.23 139.37
CA LEU A 377 34.92 -11.47 140.09
C LEU A 377 36.32 -11.47 140.73
N SER A 378 37.33 -10.89 140.07
CA SER A 378 38.65 -10.64 140.66
C SER A 378 38.59 -9.63 141.80
N LEU A 379 37.75 -8.59 141.68
CA LEU A 379 37.48 -7.65 142.77
C LEU A 379 36.75 -8.35 143.92
N ASN A 380 35.68 -9.11 143.63
CA ASN A 380 34.87 -9.80 144.63
C ASN A 380 35.65 -10.91 145.34
N THR A 381 36.54 -11.62 144.66
CA THR A 381 37.44 -12.61 145.29
C THR A 381 38.57 -11.95 146.11
N LYS A 382 39.05 -10.76 145.72
CA LYS A 382 39.93 -9.95 146.60
C LYS A 382 39.18 -9.41 147.81
N ASN A 383 37.96 -8.93 147.61
CA ASN A 383 37.09 -8.44 148.67
C ASN A 383 36.77 -9.57 149.65
N SER A 384 36.30 -10.73 149.18
CA SER A 384 36.06 -11.92 150.02
C SER A 384 37.34 -12.49 150.62
N LEU A 385 38.52 -12.31 150.01
CA LEU A 385 39.80 -12.62 150.65
C LEU A 385 40.15 -11.62 151.77
N SER A 386 39.89 -10.32 151.58
CA SER A 386 40.07 -9.29 152.61
C SER A 386 39.01 -9.37 153.73
N GLU A 387 37.82 -9.84 153.40
CA GLU A 387 36.70 -10.10 154.30
C GLU A 387 36.90 -11.41 155.05
N SER A 388 37.45 -12.45 154.41
CA SER A 388 37.89 -13.67 155.12
C SER A 388 39.16 -13.45 155.95
N GLN A 389 40.02 -12.47 155.60
CA GLN A 389 41.10 -11.98 156.48
C GLN A 389 40.55 -11.14 157.64
N SER A 390 39.55 -10.28 157.40
CA SER A 390 38.82 -9.56 158.44
C SER A 390 38.09 -10.52 159.37
N LEU A 391 37.43 -11.55 158.84
CA LEU A 391 36.83 -12.67 159.57
C LEU A 391 37.87 -13.59 160.21
N LEU A 392 39.13 -13.60 159.78
CA LEU A 392 40.21 -14.28 160.51
C LEU A 392 40.59 -13.47 161.77
N ILE A 393 40.60 -12.14 161.67
CA ILE A 393 40.80 -11.19 162.77
C ILE A 393 39.56 -11.18 163.71
N GLU A 394 38.36 -11.30 163.16
CA GLU A 394 37.11 -11.46 163.91
C GLU A 394 36.99 -12.85 164.54
N LEU A 395 37.34 -13.95 163.89
CA LEU A 395 37.41 -15.28 164.53
C LEU A 395 38.52 -15.36 165.60
N GLN A 396 39.55 -14.51 165.51
CA GLN A 396 40.54 -14.33 166.59
C GLN A 396 40.06 -13.45 167.75
N SER A 397 38.97 -12.68 167.60
CA SER A 397 38.42 -11.79 168.64
C SER A 397 37.01 -12.16 169.14
N LEU A 398 36.23 -12.92 168.38
CA LEU A 398 34.87 -13.42 168.67
C LEU A 398 34.89 -14.85 169.24
N LYS A 399 35.92 -15.17 170.02
CA LYS A 399 35.93 -16.35 170.89
C LYS A 399 35.08 -16.10 172.15
N ASN A 400 33.79 -15.74 172.00
CA ASN A 400 32.83 -15.57 173.10
C ASN A 400 31.35 -15.45 172.64
N LEU A 401 30.50 -16.33 173.21
CA LEU A 401 29.02 -16.32 173.30
C LEU A 401 28.15 -16.73 172.09
N ASP A 402 27.02 -17.37 172.42
CA ASP A 402 26.00 -17.99 171.57
C ASP A 402 24.66 -17.21 171.56
N THR A 403 23.74 -17.50 170.62
CA THR A 403 22.33 -17.98 170.83
C THR A 403 21.42 -17.86 169.60
N ASP A 404 20.35 -18.67 169.54
CA ASP A 404 19.44 -18.89 168.40
C ASP A 404 18.19 -17.97 168.34
N SER A 405 17.48 -17.93 167.18
CA SER A 405 16.05 -18.32 167.06
C SER A 405 15.53 -18.32 165.59
N ASN A 406 14.28 -18.74 165.38
CA ASN A 406 13.67 -19.14 164.09
C ASN A 406 12.28 -18.48 163.81
N VAL A 407 11.66 -18.94 162.71
CA VAL A 407 10.21 -19.22 162.50
C VAL A 407 9.37 -18.19 161.70
N LEU A 408 8.82 -18.60 160.54
CA LEU A 408 7.36 -18.74 160.28
C LEU A 408 7.00 -19.12 158.82
N ALA A 409 5.97 -19.96 158.68
CA ALA A 409 5.25 -20.22 157.42
C ALA A 409 3.86 -20.88 157.69
N GLU A 410 2.75 -20.14 157.57
CA GLU A 410 1.39 -20.68 157.52
C GLU A 410 0.38 -19.65 156.93
N GLN A 411 -0.63 -20.13 156.18
CA GLN A 411 -2.09 -19.80 156.24
C GLN A 411 -2.79 -20.09 154.87
N LEU A 412 -4.02 -20.65 154.89
CA LEU A 412 -4.73 -21.09 153.67
C LEU A 412 -6.26 -21.16 153.86
N GLY A 413 -7.06 -20.69 152.88
CA GLY A 413 -8.55 -20.80 152.85
C GLY A 413 -9.22 -19.67 152.04
N LYS A 414 -9.81 -19.91 150.85
CA LYS A 414 -11.15 -20.48 150.56
C LYS A 414 -12.34 -19.58 150.95
N ASP A 415 -13.48 -19.54 150.25
CA ASP A 415 -13.90 -19.68 148.84
C ASP A 415 -15.45 -19.75 148.92
N LEU A 416 -16.15 -18.78 148.30
CA LEU A 416 -17.62 -18.78 148.22
C LEU A 416 -18.17 -18.01 147.00
N PRO A 417 -17.63 -16.85 146.56
CA PRO A 417 -18.21 -16.05 145.48
C PRO A 417 -17.77 -16.52 144.07
N LYS A 418 -17.61 -17.83 143.87
CA LYS A 418 -17.16 -18.42 142.58
C LYS A 418 -18.30 -19.05 141.79
N ILE A 419 -19.28 -19.65 142.46
CA ILE A 419 -20.40 -20.37 141.82
C ILE A 419 -21.30 -19.42 141.03
N HIS A 420 -21.75 -18.32 141.65
CA HIS A 420 -22.75 -17.42 141.05
C HIS A 420 -22.23 -16.62 139.83
N ARG A 421 -20.91 -16.52 139.65
CA ARG A 421 -20.32 -15.96 138.41
C ARG A 421 -20.47 -16.90 137.21
N LEU A 422 -20.28 -18.21 137.44
CA LEU A 422 -20.39 -19.23 136.40
C LEU A 422 -21.84 -19.39 135.90
N GLU A 423 -22.86 -19.11 136.72
CA GLU A 423 -24.27 -19.12 136.31
C GLU A 423 -24.59 -18.00 135.30
N ILE A 424 -24.12 -16.78 135.57
CA ILE A 424 -24.31 -15.62 134.68
C ILE A 424 -23.57 -15.82 133.35
N GLU A 425 -22.34 -16.33 133.42
CA GLU A 425 -21.49 -16.65 132.26
C GLU A 425 -22.16 -17.69 131.34
N ASN A 426 -22.77 -18.74 131.91
CA ASN A 426 -23.47 -19.79 131.16
C ASN A 426 -24.76 -19.29 130.47
N GLN A 427 -25.46 -18.31 131.05
CA GLN A 427 -26.58 -17.65 130.37
C GLN A 427 -26.11 -16.76 129.21
N HIS A 428 -25.04 -15.98 129.43
CA HIS A 428 -24.48 -15.09 128.40
C HIS A 428 -24.02 -15.88 127.16
N LEU A 429 -23.26 -16.95 127.38
CA LEU A 429 -22.76 -17.84 126.33
C LEU A 429 -23.87 -18.42 125.45
N LYS A 430 -25.06 -18.75 126.00
CA LYS A 430 -26.20 -19.22 125.19
C LYS A 430 -26.71 -18.14 124.24
N THR A 431 -26.94 -16.92 124.73
CA THR A 431 -27.41 -15.80 123.88
C THR A 431 -26.39 -15.35 122.84
N GLU A 432 -25.12 -15.70 123.01
CA GLU A 432 -24.05 -15.43 122.05
C GLU A 432 -23.99 -16.53 120.97
N LEU A 433 -24.18 -17.79 121.36
CA LEU A 433 -24.25 -18.94 120.45
C LEU A 433 -25.44 -18.83 119.49
N GLU A 434 -26.62 -18.41 119.96
CA GLU A 434 -27.80 -18.18 119.12
C GLU A 434 -27.57 -17.08 118.07
N LYS A 435 -26.88 -15.98 118.42
CA LYS A 435 -26.51 -14.91 117.47
C LYS A 435 -25.55 -15.43 116.40
N LEU A 436 -24.47 -16.10 116.82
CA LEU A 436 -23.48 -16.68 115.89
C LEU A 436 -24.11 -17.71 114.93
N GLN A 437 -25.14 -18.43 115.37
CA GLN A 437 -25.88 -19.37 114.52
C GLN A 437 -26.73 -18.66 113.45
N VAL A 438 -27.37 -17.53 113.80
CA VAL A 438 -28.13 -16.69 112.85
C VAL A 438 -27.20 -15.96 111.88
N GLU A 439 -26.11 -15.36 112.38
CA GLU A 439 -25.09 -14.71 111.55
C GLU A 439 -24.42 -15.70 110.58
N GLY A 440 -24.10 -16.92 111.05
CA GLY A 440 -23.59 -18.00 110.22
C GLY A 440 -24.57 -18.41 109.11
N PHE A 441 -25.87 -18.50 109.40
CA PHE A 441 -26.89 -18.79 108.39
C PHE A 441 -26.98 -17.70 107.31
N HIS A 442 -26.99 -16.42 107.71
CA HIS A 442 -26.99 -15.30 106.76
C HIS A 442 -25.70 -15.24 105.92
N ALA A 443 -24.53 -15.50 106.51
CA ALA A 443 -23.26 -15.55 105.79
C ALA A 443 -23.18 -16.70 104.77
N LEU A 444 -23.77 -17.87 105.10
CA LEU A 444 -23.89 -18.99 104.15
C LEU A 444 -24.89 -18.67 103.02
N SER A 445 -26.05 -18.11 103.35
CA SER A 445 -27.07 -17.70 102.37
C SER A 445 -26.54 -16.65 101.37
N GLY A 446 -25.75 -15.68 101.84
CA GLY A 446 -25.07 -14.71 100.98
C GLY A 446 -24.10 -15.38 99.99
N LYS A 447 -23.23 -16.28 100.48
CA LYS A 447 -22.29 -17.03 99.64
C LYS A 447 -22.99 -17.90 98.59
N ILE A 448 -24.11 -18.52 98.92
CA ILE A 448 -24.91 -19.30 97.96
C ILE A 448 -25.45 -18.37 96.86
N LEU A 449 -26.04 -17.23 97.22
CA LEU A 449 -26.59 -16.27 96.26
C LEU A 449 -25.52 -15.67 95.33
N ASP A 450 -24.29 -15.46 95.81
CA ASP A 450 -23.18 -14.98 94.97
C ASP A 450 -22.65 -16.07 94.03
N LEU A 451 -22.53 -17.32 94.50
CA LEU A 451 -22.22 -18.47 93.64
C LEU A 451 -23.28 -18.70 92.56
N GLU A 452 -24.56 -18.46 92.85
CA GLU A 452 -25.64 -18.52 91.84
C GLU A 452 -25.50 -17.42 90.77
N LYS A 453 -25.10 -16.20 91.13
CA LYS A 453 -24.81 -15.12 90.18
C LYS A 453 -23.62 -15.48 89.28
N GLU A 454 -22.54 -15.99 89.87
CA GLU A 454 -21.35 -16.41 89.13
C GLU A 454 -21.66 -17.57 88.18
N ASN A 455 -22.35 -18.60 88.64
CA ASN A 455 -22.77 -19.74 87.82
C ASN A 455 -23.66 -19.29 86.65
N LYS A 456 -24.60 -18.35 86.88
CA LYS A 456 -25.43 -17.76 85.81
C LYS A 456 -24.61 -16.91 84.83
N LYS A 457 -23.60 -16.17 85.30
CA LYS A 457 -22.66 -15.42 84.46
C LYS A 457 -21.85 -16.37 83.57
N TYR A 458 -21.24 -17.41 84.13
CA TYR A 458 -20.49 -18.41 83.38
C TYR A 458 -21.37 -19.19 82.39
N SER A 459 -22.64 -19.45 82.73
CA SER A 459 -23.60 -20.05 81.80
C SER A 459 -23.85 -19.17 80.56
N LEU A 460 -23.98 -17.86 80.73
CA LEU A 460 -24.11 -16.89 79.63
C LEU A 460 -22.83 -16.77 78.79
N GLU A 461 -21.67 -16.77 79.45
CA GLU A 461 -20.35 -16.74 78.79
C GLU A 461 -20.13 -18.01 77.94
N VAL A 462 -20.51 -19.18 78.44
CA VAL A 462 -20.49 -20.45 77.69
C VAL A 462 -21.45 -20.44 76.49
N THR A 463 -22.62 -19.80 76.58
CA THR A 463 -23.50 -19.65 75.40
C THR A 463 -22.89 -18.74 74.33
N HIS A 464 -22.35 -17.57 74.72
CA HIS A 464 -21.71 -16.67 73.75
C HIS A 464 -20.44 -17.24 73.12
N LEU A 465 -19.65 -18.03 73.87
CA LEU A 465 -18.49 -18.74 73.31
C LEU A 465 -18.93 -19.78 72.26
N LYS A 466 -20.01 -20.53 72.49
CA LYS A 466 -20.58 -21.45 71.49
C LYS A 466 -21.09 -20.71 70.25
N GLU A 467 -21.80 -19.59 70.43
CA GLU A 467 -22.25 -18.73 69.33
C GLU A 467 -21.08 -18.12 68.54
N ARG A 468 -19.92 -17.89 69.16
CA ARG A 468 -18.72 -17.39 68.47
C ARG A 468 -18.03 -18.50 67.69
N ILE A 469 -17.83 -19.68 68.31
CA ILE A 469 -17.27 -20.87 67.66
C ILE A 469 -18.08 -21.25 66.41
N ASN A 470 -19.42 -21.28 66.51
CA ASN A 470 -20.27 -21.60 65.35
C ASN A 470 -20.11 -20.61 64.19
N ARG A 471 -19.91 -19.32 64.48
CA ARG A 471 -19.64 -18.31 63.44
C ARG A 471 -18.24 -18.46 62.83
N GLU A 472 -17.24 -18.73 63.68
CA GLU A 472 -15.87 -19.02 63.24
C GLU A 472 -15.84 -20.26 62.32
N THR A 473 -16.60 -21.34 62.64
CA THR A 473 -16.72 -22.51 61.76
C THR A 473 -17.48 -22.22 60.46
N ASP A 474 -18.56 -21.44 60.51
CA ASP A 474 -19.30 -21.01 59.31
C ASP A 474 -18.47 -20.12 58.38
N GLU A 475 -17.47 -19.40 58.90
CA GLU A 475 -16.53 -18.60 58.12
C GLU A 475 -15.39 -19.46 57.57
N CYS A 476 -14.83 -20.39 58.35
CA CYS A 476 -13.88 -21.40 57.86
C CYS A 476 -14.47 -22.22 56.69
N GLU A 477 -15.71 -22.71 56.80
CA GLU A 477 -16.37 -23.46 55.74
C GLU A 477 -16.52 -22.67 54.43
N LYS A 478 -16.72 -21.34 54.49
CA LYS A 478 -16.79 -20.48 53.30
C LYS A 478 -15.42 -20.31 52.67
N LEU A 479 -14.40 -20.03 53.49
CA LEU A 479 -13.01 -19.89 53.05
C LEU A 479 -12.47 -21.19 52.44
N GLU A 480 -12.84 -22.37 52.96
CA GLU A 480 -12.48 -23.65 52.34
C GLU A 480 -13.12 -23.83 50.96
N LYS A 481 -14.41 -23.48 50.80
CA LYS A 481 -15.12 -23.56 49.51
C LYS A 481 -14.52 -22.59 48.48
N GLU A 482 -14.14 -21.39 48.89
CA GLU A 482 -13.42 -20.43 48.06
C GLU A 482 -12.01 -20.91 47.70
N LEU A 483 -11.27 -21.49 48.65
CA LEU A 483 -9.94 -22.05 48.42
C LEU A 483 -9.97 -23.22 47.43
N VAL A 484 -10.97 -24.10 47.51
CA VAL A 484 -11.21 -25.17 46.51
C VAL A 484 -11.52 -24.57 45.13
N HIS A 485 -12.40 -23.58 45.05
CA HIS A 485 -12.74 -22.91 43.79
C HIS A 485 -11.52 -22.23 43.14
N MET A 486 -10.67 -21.57 43.93
CA MET A 486 -9.42 -20.97 43.46
C MET A 486 -8.39 -22.03 43.06
N LYS A 487 -8.29 -23.14 43.78
CA LYS A 487 -7.43 -24.28 43.45
C LYS A 487 -7.80 -24.91 42.10
N ASP A 488 -9.10 -25.01 41.79
CA ASP A 488 -9.59 -25.54 40.51
C ASP A 488 -9.43 -24.55 39.35
N LYS A 489 -9.63 -23.25 39.58
CA LYS A 489 -9.21 -22.20 38.62
C LYS A 489 -7.70 -22.28 38.34
N CYS A 490 -6.86 -22.48 39.35
CA CYS A 490 -5.42 -22.68 39.15
C CYS A 490 -5.09 -23.96 38.34
N LYS A 491 -5.87 -25.05 38.46
CA LYS A 491 -5.72 -26.21 37.56
C LYS A 491 -6.09 -25.86 36.12
N GLN A 492 -7.21 -25.16 35.90
CA GLN A 492 -7.67 -24.74 34.58
C GLN A 492 -6.64 -23.83 33.89
N HIS A 493 -6.12 -22.82 34.60
CA HIS A 493 -5.06 -21.96 34.07
C HIS A 493 -3.76 -22.72 33.78
N LYS A 494 -3.37 -23.71 34.59
CA LYS A 494 -2.24 -24.60 34.28
C LYS A 494 -2.47 -25.41 32.99
N GLY A 495 -3.69 -25.89 32.75
CA GLY A 495 -4.06 -26.57 31.50
C GLY A 495 -3.95 -25.66 30.28
N VAL A 496 -4.47 -24.42 30.37
CA VAL A 496 -4.33 -23.42 29.30
C VAL A 496 -2.87 -23.03 29.04
N ILE A 497 -2.06 -22.87 30.09
CA ILE A 497 -0.61 -22.62 29.97
C ILE A 497 0.11 -23.82 29.33
N GLY A 498 -0.36 -25.05 29.56
CA GLY A 498 0.14 -26.25 28.86
C GLY A 498 -0.10 -26.17 27.36
N GLY A 499 -1.36 -26.03 26.93
CA GLY A 499 -1.71 -25.93 25.51
C GLY A 499 -1.11 -24.72 24.79
N LEU A 500 -0.93 -23.59 25.49
CA LEU A 500 -0.20 -22.44 24.94
C LEU A 500 1.28 -22.73 24.70
N LYS A 501 1.94 -23.48 25.61
CA LYS A 501 3.34 -23.91 25.42
C LYS A 501 3.49 -24.95 24.31
N GLU A 502 2.55 -25.87 24.18
CA GLU A 502 2.51 -26.84 23.08
C GLU A 502 2.34 -26.12 21.72
N SER A 503 1.48 -25.10 21.67
CA SER A 503 1.34 -24.22 20.50
C SER A 503 2.59 -23.37 20.23
N GLU A 504 3.26 -22.86 21.27
CA GLU A 504 4.50 -22.08 21.15
C GLU A 504 5.66 -22.95 20.62
N GLU A 505 5.80 -24.17 21.13
CA GLU A 505 6.78 -25.16 20.67
C GLU A 505 6.53 -25.53 19.20
N GLN A 506 5.28 -25.81 18.82
CA GLN A 506 4.90 -26.10 17.43
C GLN A 506 5.23 -24.93 16.48
N ILE A 507 4.87 -23.69 16.87
CA ILE A 507 5.19 -22.48 16.10
C ILE A 507 6.71 -22.25 16.02
N ARG A 508 7.49 -22.63 17.05
CA ARG A 508 8.95 -22.55 16.96
C ARG A 508 9.52 -23.60 16.00
N ILE A 509 9.04 -24.85 16.06
CA ILE A 509 9.45 -25.93 15.13
C ILE A 509 9.16 -25.52 13.68
N GLU A 510 7.98 -24.98 13.40
CA GLU A 510 7.61 -24.49 12.06
C GLU A 510 8.58 -23.39 11.58
N LYS A 511 8.84 -22.37 12.41
CA LYS A 511 9.83 -21.32 12.13
C LYS A 511 11.24 -21.86 11.94
N ASP A 512 11.68 -22.80 12.78
CA ASP A 512 13.00 -23.42 12.69
C ASP A 512 13.15 -24.15 11.35
N THR A 513 12.10 -24.86 10.86
CA THR A 513 12.12 -25.51 9.54
C THR A 513 12.04 -24.54 8.35
N GLU A 514 11.27 -23.45 8.46
CA GLU A 514 11.23 -22.41 7.43
C GLU A 514 12.58 -21.69 7.31
N VAL A 515 13.19 -21.35 8.45
CA VAL A 515 14.54 -20.77 8.53
C VAL A 515 15.58 -21.71 7.92
N GLU A 516 15.51 -23.02 8.15
CA GLU A 516 16.44 -23.98 7.54
C GLU A 516 16.25 -24.11 6.02
N SER A 517 15.00 -24.07 5.54
CA SER A 517 14.66 -24.01 4.11
C SER A 517 15.22 -22.73 3.45
N LEU A 518 15.04 -21.57 4.09
CA LEU A 518 15.55 -20.29 3.60
C LEU A 518 17.09 -20.23 3.61
N LYS A 519 17.76 -20.75 4.66
CA LYS A 519 19.23 -20.93 4.67
C LYS A 519 19.70 -21.77 3.49
N SER A 520 19.00 -22.87 3.19
CA SER A 520 19.32 -23.75 2.06
C SER A 520 19.19 -23.03 0.72
N GLN A 521 18.08 -22.30 0.50
CA GLN A 521 17.88 -21.49 -0.70
C GLN A 521 18.95 -20.39 -0.85
N ILE A 522 19.27 -19.68 0.23
CA ILE A 522 20.34 -18.66 0.26
C ILE A 522 21.71 -19.30 -0.06
N SER A 523 21.98 -20.51 0.42
CA SER A 523 23.21 -21.27 0.10
C SER A 523 23.29 -21.62 -1.39
N CYS A 524 22.19 -22.08 -2.00
CA CYS A 524 22.11 -22.33 -3.43
C CYS A 524 22.29 -21.06 -4.27
N LEU A 525 21.66 -19.95 -3.88
CA LEU A 525 21.80 -18.65 -4.56
C LEU A 525 23.23 -18.10 -4.45
N ARG A 526 23.85 -18.16 -3.27
CA ARG A 526 25.25 -17.76 -3.06
C ARG A 526 26.22 -18.58 -3.91
N LYS A 527 26.06 -19.90 -3.96
CA LYS A 527 26.89 -20.77 -4.83
C LYS A 527 26.74 -20.41 -6.31
N ARG A 528 25.53 -20.11 -6.78
CA ARG A 528 25.29 -19.69 -8.17
C ARG A 528 25.89 -18.30 -8.47
N GLN A 529 25.81 -17.37 -7.51
CA GLN A 529 26.45 -16.06 -7.61
C GLN A 529 27.98 -16.18 -7.63
N GLU A 530 28.55 -16.98 -6.73
CA GLU A 530 29.99 -17.28 -6.66
C GLU A 530 30.51 -17.93 -7.94
N GLN A 531 29.77 -18.89 -8.52
CA GLN A 531 30.08 -19.47 -9.82
C GLN A 531 30.11 -18.42 -10.93
N SER A 532 29.07 -17.60 -11.05
CA SER A 532 28.99 -16.53 -12.06
C SER A 532 30.06 -15.45 -11.88
N GLN A 533 30.41 -15.09 -10.64
CA GLN A 533 31.50 -14.17 -10.33
C GLN A 533 32.85 -14.77 -10.66
N ASN A 534 33.08 -16.06 -10.37
CA ASN A 534 34.32 -16.75 -10.73
C ASN A 534 34.47 -16.91 -12.25
N GLU A 535 33.39 -17.17 -13.00
CA GLU A 535 33.39 -17.15 -14.47
C GLU A 535 33.77 -15.76 -15.02
N GLN A 536 33.18 -14.69 -14.48
CA GLN A 536 33.50 -13.32 -14.88
C GLN A 536 34.94 -12.93 -14.52
N ILE A 537 35.42 -13.32 -13.34
CA ILE A 537 36.81 -13.10 -12.90
C ILE A 537 37.77 -13.88 -13.81
N ASN A 538 37.48 -15.13 -14.15
CA ASN A 538 38.32 -15.93 -15.05
C ASN A 538 38.46 -15.24 -16.42
N LEU A 539 37.36 -14.84 -17.05
CA LEU A 539 37.37 -14.09 -18.31
C LEU A 539 38.19 -12.79 -18.22
N LEU A 540 38.01 -12.02 -17.13
CA LEU A 540 38.80 -10.81 -16.88
C LEU A 540 40.30 -11.13 -16.64
N THR A 541 40.65 -12.25 -16.02
CA THR A 541 42.06 -12.65 -15.87
C THR A 541 42.67 -13.12 -17.18
N GLU A 542 41.92 -13.77 -18.06
CA GLU A 542 42.38 -14.12 -19.42
C GLU A 542 42.60 -12.86 -20.27
N GLU A 543 41.69 -11.90 -20.21
CA GLU A 543 41.85 -10.59 -20.88
C GLU A 543 43.04 -9.81 -20.31
N ASN A 544 43.21 -9.75 -18.99
CA ASN A 544 44.38 -9.11 -18.38
C ASN A 544 45.69 -9.87 -18.70
N GLN A 545 45.67 -11.20 -18.82
CA GLN A 545 46.83 -11.98 -19.30
C GLN A 545 47.16 -11.70 -20.76
N LYS A 546 46.17 -11.37 -21.60
CA LYS A 546 46.38 -10.94 -22.98
C LYS A 546 46.95 -9.51 -23.02
N LEU A 547 46.30 -8.56 -22.35
CA LEU A 547 46.74 -7.15 -22.28
C LEU A 547 48.14 -7.00 -21.67
N THR A 548 48.52 -7.84 -20.70
CA THR A 548 49.90 -7.84 -20.17
C THR A 548 50.91 -8.41 -21.15
N LYS A 549 50.58 -9.46 -21.93
CA LYS A 549 51.44 -9.94 -23.03
C LYS A 549 51.62 -8.84 -24.08
N ASP A 550 50.52 -8.26 -24.56
CA ASP A 550 50.52 -7.17 -25.55
C ASP A 550 51.33 -5.97 -25.04
N MET A 551 51.16 -5.58 -23.77
CA MET A 551 51.96 -4.52 -23.14
C MET A 551 53.45 -4.89 -22.99
N THR A 552 53.82 -6.14 -22.74
CA THR A 552 55.24 -6.55 -22.75
C THR A 552 55.84 -6.52 -24.16
N GLU A 553 55.08 -6.84 -25.20
CA GLU A 553 55.53 -6.73 -26.58
C GLU A 553 55.71 -5.26 -27.00
N ILE A 554 54.76 -4.39 -26.62
CA ILE A 554 54.87 -2.93 -26.82
C ILE A 554 56.08 -2.38 -26.09
N ARG A 555 56.30 -2.75 -24.81
CA ARG A 555 57.49 -2.35 -24.03
C ARG A 555 58.80 -2.81 -24.67
N ARG A 556 58.82 -4.01 -25.27
CA ARG A 556 59.98 -4.51 -26.02
C ARG A 556 60.23 -3.65 -27.28
N LYS A 557 59.17 -3.26 -28.00
CA LYS A 557 59.25 -2.41 -29.19
C LYS A 557 59.71 -0.98 -28.85
N THR A 558 59.24 -0.37 -27.76
CA THR A 558 59.78 0.92 -27.30
C THR A 558 61.22 0.81 -26.83
N ALA A 559 61.61 -0.26 -26.14
CA ALA A 559 63.00 -0.46 -25.73
C ALA A 559 63.97 -0.58 -26.93
N THR A 560 63.56 -1.26 -28.02
CA THR A 560 64.36 -1.27 -29.27
C THR A 560 64.43 0.11 -29.90
N LEU A 561 63.31 0.84 -30.02
CA LEU A 561 63.28 2.19 -30.59
C LEU A 561 64.05 3.21 -29.75
N GLU A 562 64.09 3.07 -28.42
CA GLU A 562 64.94 3.88 -27.54
C GLU A 562 66.43 3.57 -27.73
N SER A 563 66.80 2.31 -27.98
CA SER A 563 68.19 1.95 -28.27
C SER A 563 68.65 2.51 -29.63
N GLU A 564 67.79 2.49 -30.64
CA GLU A 564 68.02 3.12 -31.94
C GLU A 564 68.10 4.64 -31.82
N LYS A 565 67.18 5.27 -31.07
CA LYS A 565 67.22 6.71 -30.77
C LYS A 565 68.51 7.11 -30.05
N LYS A 566 68.95 6.34 -29.05
CA LYS A 566 70.23 6.60 -28.33
C LYS A 566 71.43 6.46 -29.25
N ARG A 567 71.43 5.46 -30.14
CA ARG A 567 72.47 5.31 -31.16
C ARG A 567 72.49 6.51 -32.12
N ILE A 568 71.35 6.89 -32.70
CA ILE A 568 71.24 8.05 -33.60
C ILE A 568 71.64 9.36 -32.88
N GLN A 569 71.31 9.50 -31.59
CA GLN A 569 71.73 10.63 -30.77
C GLN A 569 73.26 10.66 -30.60
N ASN A 570 73.88 9.53 -30.28
CA ASN A 570 75.34 9.42 -30.17
C ASN A 570 76.01 9.72 -31.53
N ASP A 571 75.53 9.11 -32.62
CA ASP A 571 76.03 9.31 -33.99
C ASP A 571 75.97 10.81 -34.39
N LEU A 572 74.91 11.51 -33.96
CA LEU A 572 74.69 12.95 -34.18
C LEU A 572 75.54 13.84 -33.25
N ASP A 573 75.82 13.41 -32.02
CA ASP A 573 76.69 14.15 -31.10
C ASP A 573 78.18 13.97 -31.44
N THR A 574 78.61 12.80 -31.92
CA THR A 574 79.95 12.65 -32.53
C THR A 574 80.11 13.55 -33.74
N LEU A 575 79.08 13.67 -34.59
CA LEU A 575 79.12 14.58 -35.74
C LEU A 575 79.29 16.06 -35.32
N LYS A 576 78.69 16.47 -34.20
CA LYS A 576 78.92 17.82 -33.63
C LYS A 576 80.34 17.98 -33.08
N GLU A 577 80.89 16.94 -32.47
CA GLU A 577 82.25 16.95 -31.93
C GLU A 577 83.28 17.05 -33.05
N ASP A 578 83.10 16.31 -34.15
CA ASP A 578 83.86 16.46 -35.40
C ASP A 578 83.76 17.90 -35.97
N PHE A 579 82.54 18.45 -36.11
CA PHE A 579 82.36 19.84 -36.53
C PHE A 579 82.98 20.86 -35.57
N SER A 580 83.02 20.59 -34.27
CA SER A 580 83.66 21.45 -33.28
C SER A 580 85.18 21.40 -33.39
N LEU A 581 85.76 20.21 -33.57
CA LEU A 581 87.19 20.01 -33.81
C LEU A 581 87.63 20.70 -35.11
N GLU A 582 86.85 20.60 -36.18
CA GLU A 582 87.12 21.31 -37.43
C GLU A 582 87.00 22.83 -37.25
N SER A 583 85.97 23.31 -36.53
CA SER A 583 85.82 24.72 -36.16
C SER A 583 86.99 25.25 -35.32
N ASP A 584 87.49 24.46 -34.36
CA ASP A 584 88.61 24.84 -33.51
C ASP A 584 89.98 24.71 -34.22
N ASN A 585 90.10 23.85 -35.24
CA ASN A 585 91.23 23.86 -36.17
C ASN A 585 91.26 25.12 -37.04
N TYR A 586 90.11 25.63 -37.50
CA TYR A 586 90.04 26.94 -38.14
C TYR A 586 90.35 28.09 -37.16
N LYS A 587 89.92 28.01 -35.90
CA LYS A 587 90.28 29.01 -34.87
C LYS A 587 91.77 28.94 -34.47
N SER A 588 92.39 27.76 -34.45
CA SER A 588 93.80 27.59 -34.06
C SER A 588 94.74 28.09 -35.17
N THR A 589 94.43 27.83 -36.44
CA THR A 589 95.15 28.39 -37.59
C THR A 589 95.03 29.92 -37.65
N ILE A 590 93.84 30.50 -37.42
CA ILE A 590 93.66 31.95 -37.28
C ILE A 590 94.48 32.52 -36.11
N LYS A 591 94.48 31.86 -34.94
CA LYS A 591 95.30 32.27 -33.79
C LYS A 591 96.80 32.17 -34.08
N SER A 592 97.27 31.17 -34.82
CA SER A 592 98.67 31.03 -35.22
C SER A 592 99.14 32.23 -36.05
N LEU A 593 98.38 32.58 -37.09
CA LEU A 593 98.65 33.73 -37.96
C LEU A 593 98.58 35.07 -37.18
N THR A 594 97.65 35.18 -36.22
CA THR A 594 97.55 36.36 -35.33
C THR A 594 98.76 36.49 -34.41
N ASN A 595 99.24 35.38 -33.85
CA ASN A 595 100.40 35.36 -32.96
C ASN A 595 101.73 35.60 -33.70
N GLU A 596 101.83 35.24 -34.97
CA GLU A 596 102.99 35.55 -35.82
C GLU A 596 103.09 37.08 -36.08
N VAL A 597 101.96 37.75 -36.30
CA VAL A 597 101.90 39.23 -36.38
C VAL A 597 102.29 39.92 -35.07
N ASN A 598 101.91 39.36 -33.91
CA ASN A 598 102.22 39.94 -32.60
C ASN A 598 103.67 39.67 -32.17
N THR A 599 104.19 38.47 -32.40
CA THR A 599 105.58 38.12 -32.04
C THR A 599 106.64 38.84 -32.89
N LEU A 600 106.26 39.42 -34.04
CA LEU A 600 107.09 40.37 -34.79
C LEU A 600 107.07 41.81 -34.24
N LYS A 601 106.16 42.15 -33.32
CA LYS A 601 106.14 43.45 -32.63
C LYS A 601 106.78 43.41 -31.24
N GLU A 602 106.51 42.37 -30.47
CA GLU A 602 106.94 42.30 -29.07
C GLU A 602 108.39 41.83 -28.89
N LYS A 603 108.97 41.13 -29.89
CA LYS A 603 110.42 40.84 -29.93
C LYS A 603 111.32 42.07 -30.10
N THR A 604 110.74 43.27 -30.24
CA THR A 604 111.48 44.53 -30.24
C THR A 604 111.81 45.03 -28.82
N LEU A 605 111.18 44.50 -27.76
CA LEU A 605 111.37 44.93 -26.37
C LEU A 605 111.65 43.77 -25.40
N SER A 606 112.94 43.41 -25.33
CA SER A 606 113.72 43.02 -24.13
C SER A 606 112.95 42.53 -22.87
N LEU A 607 113.04 41.26 -22.47
CA LEU A 607 114.15 40.61 -21.70
C LEU A 607 114.25 41.02 -20.20
N GLU A 608 113.63 40.25 -19.28
CA GLU A 608 113.88 40.28 -17.81
C GLU A 608 113.52 38.91 -17.11
N ILE A 609 114.02 38.59 -15.87
CA ILE A 609 114.39 37.20 -15.37
C ILE A 609 113.96 36.87 -13.85
N SER A 610 114.25 35.69 -13.18
CA SER A 610 113.70 35.15 -11.84
C SER A 610 114.77 34.45 -10.85
N LYS A 611 114.63 33.70 -9.69
CA LYS A 611 113.66 32.72 -9.01
C LYS A 611 114.08 32.16 -7.55
N GLU A 612 113.17 31.56 -6.70
CA GLU A 612 113.30 30.64 -5.44
C GLU A 612 113.86 31.15 -4.03
N GLY A 613 113.81 30.52 -2.78
CA GLY A 613 113.54 29.15 -2.14
C GLY A 613 113.24 29.06 -0.55
N LEU A 614 113.55 27.97 0.23
CA LEU A 614 113.08 27.52 1.65
C LEU A 614 114.24 27.00 2.64
N ASP A 615 114.27 26.50 3.94
CA ASP A 615 113.51 26.23 5.26
C ASP A 615 114.53 25.73 6.43
N SER A 616 114.40 25.29 7.75
CA SER A 616 113.47 25.16 8.96
C SER A 616 114.17 24.67 10.35
N ALA A 617 113.48 24.51 11.54
CA ALA A 617 113.76 23.73 12.87
C ALA A 617 114.78 24.22 14.03
N GLN A 618 114.95 23.76 15.33
CA GLN A 618 114.20 23.12 16.52
C GLN A 618 115.03 22.93 17.91
N GLU A 619 114.42 22.79 19.15
CA GLU A 619 114.86 22.18 20.52
C GLU A 619 115.80 22.87 21.63
N ASN A 620 116.08 22.54 22.97
CA ASN A 620 115.72 21.60 24.15
C ASN A 620 116.10 22.13 25.65
N LEU A 621 116.31 21.34 26.78
CA LEU A 621 116.23 21.71 28.29
C LEU A 621 117.24 21.09 29.41
N HIS A 622 117.23 21.45 30.76
CA HIS A 622 118.16 20.96 31.90
C HIS A 622 117.77 21.06 33.48
N LEU A 623 118.67 20.83 34.54
CA LEU A 623 118.46 20.46 36.03
C LEU A 623 119.34 21.12 37.23
N LYS A 624 119.20 20.79 38.58
CA LYS A 624 119.73 21.59 39.84
C LYS A 624 119.70 21.02 41.38
N TYR A 625 120.67 21.34 42.34
CA TYR A 625 120.63 21.60 43.90
C TYR A 625 121.22 20.68 45.12
N SER A 626 121.84 21.17 46.29
CA SER A 626 122.09 20.47 47.68
C SER A 626 122.89 21.14 48.95
N ASN A 627 122.55 20.81 50.26
CA ASN A 627 123.14 20.60 51.71
C ASN A 627 124.31 21.32 52.59
N SER A 628 124.36 21.20 54.01
CA SER A 628 125.45 21.58 55.06
C SER A 628 125.28 21.22 56.65
N ARG A 629 126.28 21.34 57.64
CA ARG A 629 126.21 21.07 59.19
C ARG A 629 127.41 21.43 60.22
N MET A 630 127.19 21.76 61.55
CA MET A 630 127.98 21.39 62.82
C MET A 630 127.26 21.77 64.18
N GLU A 631 127.56 21.15 65.36
CA GLU A 631 126.80 21.24 66.64
C GLU A 631 127.56 20.78 67.92
N ILE A 632 127.04 21.05 69.15
CA ILE A 632 126.89 20.14 70.33
C ILE A 632 126.98 20.82 71.73
N ASN A 633 128.01 21.63 72.01
CA ASN A 633 128.48 21.78 73.40
C ASN A 633 127.81 22.91 74.24
N THR A 634 126.70 22.63 74.93
CA THR A 634 125.93 23.63 75.71
C THR A 634 125.25 23.16 77.02
N LEU A 635 125.28 21.86 77.37
CA LEU A 635 124.16 21.24 78.10
C LEU A 635 124.14 21.31 79.65
N MET A 636 125.20 21.71 80.36
CA MET A 636 125.19 21.66 81.85
C MET A 636 124.55 22.88 82.53
N GLU A 637 124.51 24.04 81.88
CA GLU A 637 123.99 25.28 82.49
C GLU A 637 122.45 25.35 82.45
N GLU A 638 121.81 24.45 81.71
CA GLU A 638 120.35 24.34 81.60
C GLU A 638 119.70 23.89 82.91
N ALA A 639 120.39 23.08 83.72
CA ALA A 639 119.82 22.44 84.91
C ALA A 639 119.28 23.43 85.95
N ARG A 640 119.99 24.54 86.22
CA ARG A 640 119.55 25.55 87.20
C ARG A 640 118.41 26.44 86.72
N LYS A 641 118.09 26.46 85.42
CA LYS A 641 116.91 27.16 84.89
C LYS A 641 115.62 26.36 85.14
N LYS A 642 115.71 25.02 85.22
CA LYS A 642 114.55 24.13 85.38
C LYS A 642 113.78 24.38 86.68
N ASP A 643 114.45 24.66 87.79
CA ASP A 643 113.78 24.84 89.09
C ASP A 643 112.92 26.12 89.16
N SER A 644 113.32 27.20 88.45
CA SER A 644 112.47 28.40 88.32
C SER A 644 111.31 28.18 87.34
N GLU A 645 111.56 27.43 86.26
CA GLU A 645 110.57 27.02 85.24
C GLU A 645 109.42 26.20 85.87
N ILE A 646 109.71 25.29 86.81
CA ILE A 646 108.72 24.52 87.56
C ILE A 646 107.75 25.43 88.34
N SER A 647 108.20 26.58 88.83
CA SER A 647 107.37 27.50 89.63
C SER A 647 106.38 28.32 88.80
N SER A 648 106.67 28.62 87.52
CA SER A 648 105.68 29.25 86.61
C SER A 648 104.66 28.22 86.12
N ILE A 649 105.11 27.01 85.76
CA ILE A 649 104.26 25.90 85.32
C ILE A 649 103.17 25.57 86.35
N LEU A 650 103.45 25.72 87.66
CA LEU A 650 102.45 25.52 88.72
C LEU A 650 101.36 26.62 88.79
N ARG A 651 101.61 27.85 88.31
CA ARG A 651 100.57 28.87 88.13
C ARG A 651 99.72 28.58 86.91
N GLU A 652 100.36 28.35 85.76
CA GLU A 652 99.71 28.00 84.49
C GLU A 652 98.78 26.79 84.67
N ARG A 653 99.22 25.75 85.37
CA ARG A 653 98.43 24.56 85.72
C ARG A 653 97.12 24.88 86.45
N ASN A 654 97.08 25.94 87.27
CA ASN A 654 95.86 26.35 87.98
C ASN A 654 94.93 27.19 87.09
N GLU A 655 95.48 27.98 86.16
CA GLU A 655 94.70 28.68 85.14
C GLU A 655 94.08 27.68 84.14
N PHE A 656 94.85 26.69 83.66
CA PHE A 656 94.34 25.60 82.83
C PHE A 656 93.24 24.77 83.51
N LYS A 657 93.26 24.62 84.85
CA LYS A 657 92.13 24.05 85.60
C LYS A 657 90.87 24.90 85.49
N ALA A 658 90.98 26.23 85.60
CA ALA A 658 89.84 27.13 85.46
C ALA A 658 89.27 27.14 84.02
N TYR A 659 90.13 27.09 83.01
CA TYR A 659 89.70 26.94 81.62
C TYR A 659 89.00 25.59 81.36
N ARG A 660 89.52 24.49 81.94
CA ARG A 660 88.89 23.17 81.81
C ARG A 660 87.49 23.12 82.42
N SER A 661 87.29 23.73 83.59
CA SER A 661 85.94 23.79 84.21
C SER A 661 84.92 24.49 83.29
N LYS A 662 85.32 25.57 82.61
CA LYS A 662 84.46 26.26 81.64
C LYS A 662 84.21 25.44 80.37
N TYR A 663 85.20 24.65 79.93
CA TYR A 663 85.04 23.74 78.80
C TYR A 663 84.04 22.61 79.13
N ASP A 664 84.12 22.04 80.32
CA ASP A 664 83.21 20.99 80.78
C ASP A 664 81.75 21.50 80.92
N GLU A 665 81.55 22.79 81.27
CA GLU A 665 80.23 23.46 81.25
C GLU A 665 79.69 23.66 79.82
N VAL A 666 80.53 24.16 78.90
CA VAL A 666 80.16 24.33 77.48
C VAL A 666 79.85 22.99 76.82
N SER A 667 80.59 21.92 77.15
CA SER A 667 80.34 20.57 76.63
C SER A 667 78.95 20.05 77.02
N LYS A 668 78.53 20.23 78.28
CA LYS A 668 77.18 19.85 78.75
C LYS A 668 76.07 20.65 78.06
N SER A 669 76.28 21.97 77.90
CA SER A 669 75.35 22.84 77.18
C SER A 669 75.20 22.40 75.71
N LEU A 670 76.30 21.98 75.07
CA LEU A 670 76.29 21.45 73.70
C LEU A 670 75.58 20.08 73.61
N GLU A 671 75.75 19.19 74.59
CA GLU A 671 75.01 17.91 74.67
C GLU A 671 73.50 18.14 74.84
N GLU A 672 73.09 19.07 75.70
CA GLU A 672 71.69 19.48 75.84
C GLU A 672 71.12 20.08 74.54
N MET A 673 71.86 20.93 73.85
CA MET A 673 71.40 21.50 72.59
C MET A 673 71.30 20.46 71.48
N ASN A 674 72.22 19.48 71.44
CA ASN A 674 72.14 18.34 70.52
C ASN A 674 70.94 17.42 70.81
N SER A 675 70.56 17.22 72.08
CA SER A 675 69.37 16.43 72.43
C SER A 675 68.07 17.16 72.04
N LYS A 676 68.02 18.48 72.26
CA LYS A 676 66.91 19.35 71.82
C LYS A 676 66.79 19.38 70.29
N HIS A 677 67.92 19.45 69.57
CA HIS A 677 67.94 19.41 68.10
C HIS A 677 67.41 18.08 67.55
N LYS A 678 67.86 16.93 68.07
CA LYS A 678 67.34 15.60 67.67
C LYS A 678 65.84 15.46 67.94
N SER A 679 65.33 15.99 69.05
CA SER A 679 63.90 16.00 69.35
C SER A 679 63.11 16.78 68.30
N LEU A 680 63.54 18.02 68.00
CA LEU A 680 62.95 18.85 66.95
C LEU A 680 63.06 18.22 65.56
N GLU A 681 64.15 17.54 65.24
CA GLU A 681 64.33 16.79 64.00
C GLU A 681 63.33 15.63 63.88
N THR A 682 63.05 14.90 64.96
CA THR A 682 62.02 13.84 64.94
C THR A 682 60.61 14.38 64.74
N GLU A 683 60.25 15.50 65.37
CA GLU A 683 58.93 16.13 65.16
C GLU A 683 58.82 16.85 63.81
N PHE A 684 59.91 17.39 63.26
CA PHE A 684 59.96 17.87 61.87
C PHE A 684 59.70 16.73 60.88
N ASN A 685 60.38 15.59 61.03
CA ASN A 685 60.14 14.39 60.21
C ASN A 685 58.70 13.85 60.38
N ARG A 686 58.12 13.95 61.59
CA ARG A 686 56.73 13.53 61.87
C ARG A 686 55.71 14.42 61.16
N THR A 687 55.86 15.74 61.31
CA THR A 687 54.98 16.74 60.68
C THR A 687 55.13 16.74 59.16
N GLN A 688 56.34 16.56 58.62
CA GLN A 688 56.56 16.39 57.17
C GLN A 688 55.80 15.18 56.60
N ARG A 689 55.78 14.04 57.31
CA ARG A 689 54.97 12.86 56.93
C ARG A 689 53.46 13.14 57.00
N GLN A 690 53.00 13.89 58.00
CA GLN A 690 51.59 14.30 58.10
C GLN A 690 51.19 15.23 56.95
N VAL A 691 52.04 16.20 56.61
CA VAL A 691 51.82 17.11 55.46
C VAL A 691 51.78 16.34 54.15
N GLN A 692 52.67 15.36 53.94
CA GLN A 692 52.63 14.54 52.72
C GLN A 692 51.36 13.68 52.65
N ASN A 693 50.93 13.09 53.77
CA ASN A 693 49.68 12.31 53.83
C ASN A 693 48.44 13.18 53.56
N LEU A 694 48.40 14.41 54.09
CA LEU A 694 47.34 15.37 53.78
C LEU A 694 47.37 15.81 52.31
N LYS A 695 48.55 16.05 51.74
CA LYS A 695 48.73 16.41 50.33
C LYS A 695 48.25 15.29 49.39
N ASN A 696 48.53 14.03 49.72
CA ASN A 696 48.00 12.88 48.97
C ASN A 696 46.46 12.84 49.02
N LYS A 697 45.86 13.08 50.20
CA LYS A 697 44.39 13.14 50.36
C LYS A 697 43.73 14.30 49.61
N VAL A 698 44.42 15.45 49.47
CA VAL A 698 43.91 16.56 48.63
C VAL A 698 43.83 16.12 47.17
N ILE A 699 44.87 15.47 46.63
CA ILE A 699 44.89 14.95 45.25
C ILE A 699 43.80 13.88 45.03
N GLU A 700 43.57 13.02 46.02
CA GLU A 700 42.49 12.01 46.02
C GLU A 700 41.10 12.67 45.94
N VAL A 701 40.85 13.70 46.75
CA VAL A 701 39.60 14.48 46.73
C VAL A 701 39.44 15.29 45.43
N GLU A 702 40.53 15.81 44.86
CA GLU A 702 40.53 16.51 43.57
C GLU A 702 40.17 15.56 42.42
N SER A 703 40.66 14.31 42.43
CA SER A 703 40.25 13.28 41.45
C SER A 703 38.77 12.97 41.56
N LEU A 704 38.29 12.64 42.77
CA LEU A 704 36.88 12.33 43.02
C LEU A 704 35.95 13.50 42.65
N SER A 705 36.37 14.75 42.91
CA SER A 705 35.61 15.94 42.48
C SER A 705 35.58 16.09 40.95
N SER A 706 36.68 15.79 40.26
CA SER A 706 36.73 15.78 38.79
C SER A 706 35.85 14.70 38.18
N GLU A 707 35.81 13.51 38.79
CA GLU A 707 34.95 12.40 38.39
C GLU A 707 33.47 12.73 38.57
N VAL A 708 33.09 13.28 39.72
CA VAL A 708 31.72 13.76 40.01
C VAL A 708 31.31 14.92 39.09
N GLU A 709 32.23 15.84 38.76
CA GLU A 709 31.98 16.88 37.74
C GLU A 709 31.72 16.28 36.35
N GLN A 710 32.49 15.28 35.96
CA GLN A 710 32.30 14.58 34.67
C GLN A 710 30.99 13.80 34.64
N GLU A 711 30.59 13.18 35.75
CA GLU A 711 29.29 12.51 35.86
C GLU A 711 28.12 13.50 35.78
N ASN A 712 28.18 14.63 36.49
CA ASN A 712 27.19 15.70 36.35
C ASN A 712 27.10 16.23 34.90
N LYS A 713 28.24 16.33 34.19
CA LYS A 713 28.30 16.71 32.75
C LYS A 713 27.76 15.62 31.81
N LYS A 714 27.66 14.36 32.25
CA LYS A 714 26.95 13.27 31.53
C LYS A 714 25.45 13.28 31.83
N LEU A 715 25.07 13.37 33.11
CA LEU A 715 23.68 13.39 33.58
C LEU A 715 22.90 14.60 33.04
N THR A 716 23.52 15.79 32.95
CA THR A 716 22.90 16.98 32.35
C THR A 716 22.62 16.81 30.86
N LYS A 717 23.54 16.18 30.09
CA LYS A 717 23.32 15.81 28.68
C LYS A 717 22.21 14.76 28.54
N GLN A 718 22.21 13.72 29.37
CA GLN A 718 21.13 12.71 29.36
C GLN A 718 19.76 13.35 29.67
N ASN A 719 19.66 14.26 30.64
CA ASN A 719 18.42 14.99 30.92
C ASN A 719 17.99 15.90 29.76
N HIS A 720 18.94 16.51 29.03
CA HIS A 720 18.62 17.28 27.82
C HIS A 720 18.04 16.39 26.72
N ASN A 721 18.71 15.28 26.40
CA ASN A 721 18.23 14.32 25.41
C ASN A 721 16.86 13.73 25.78
N LEU A 722 16.63 13.39 27.07
CA LEU A 722 15.34 12.91 27.56
C LEU A 722 14.23 13.96 27.43
N LYS A 723 14.56 15.25 27.58
CA LYS A 723 13.61 16.35 27.36
C LYS A 723 13.27 16.52 25.87
N GLU A 724 14.25 16.34 24.98
CA GLU A 724 13.99 16.34 23.54
C GLU A 724 13.12 15.15 23.10
N THR A 725 13.37 13.94 23.63
CA THR A 725 12.53 12.78 23.33
C THR A 725 11.12 12.93 23.91
N ALA A 726 10.96 13.49 25.11
CA ALA A 726 9.66 13.81 25.68
C ALA A 726 8.87 14.80 24.81
N ASN A 727 9.49 15.90 24.37
CA ASN A 727 8.87 16.87 23.44
C ASN A 727 8.48 16.22 22.10
N LYS A 728 9.27 15.25 21.61
CA LYS A 728 8.98 14.50 20.38
C LYS A 728 7.79 13.55 20.56
N VAL A 729 7.68 12.89 21.72
CA VAL A 729 6.52 12.05 22.09
C VAL A 729 5.25 12.91 22.21
N GLU A 730 5.29 14.04 22.94
CA GLU A 730 4.15 14.95 23.07
C GLU A 730 3.63 15.45 21.70
N LYS A 731 4.54 15.67 20.73
CA LYS A 731 4.14 15.99 19.36
C LYS A 731 3.47 14.80 18.65
N LEU A 732 4.04 13.61 18.75
CA LEU A 732 3.46 12.39 18.15
C LEU A 732 2.10 12.05 18.74
N GLU A 733 1.88 12.24 20.04
CA GLU A 733 0.58 12.10 20.69
C GLU A 733 -0.45 13.08 20.12
N LYS A 734 -0.08 14.36 19.96
CA LYS A 734 -0.94 15.39 19.36
C LYS A 734 -1.24 15.14 17.87
N ASP A 735 -0.33 14.53 17.13
CA ASP A 735 -0.55 14.18 15.73
C ASP A 735 -1.37 12.88 15.62
N ASN A 736 -1.20 11.91 16.53
CA ASN A 736 -2.04 10.71 16.62
C ASN A 736 -3.52 11.04 16.94
N ILE A 737 -3.77 11.94 17.89
CA ILE A 737 -5.13 12.41 18.22
C ILE A 737 -5.85 13.04 17.01
N LYS A 738 -5.11 13.72 16.10
CA LYS A 738 -5.68 14.22 14.84
C LYS A 738 -6.02 13.06 13.90
N HIS A 739 -5.11 12.10 13.73
CA HIS A 739 -5.34 10.95 12.87
C HIS A 739 -6.49 10.05 13.35
N GLU A 740 -6.74 9.95 14.65
CA GLU A 740 -7.94 9.31 15.21
C GLU A 740 -9.22 10.09 14.84
N ALA A 741 -9.21 11.42 14.95
CA ALA A 741 -10.34 12.27 14.56
C ALA A 741 -10.60 12.27 13.03
N ASP A 742 -9.54 12.26 12.22
CA ASP A 742 -9.59 12.12 10.77
C ASP A 742 -10.12 10.74 10.36
N TYR A 743 -9.69 9.67 11.04
CA TYR A 743 -10.18 8.31 10.85
C TYR A 743 -11.68 8.23 11.15
N ASP A 744 -12.15 8.78 12.27
CA ASP A 744 -13.59 8.80 12.59
C ASP A 744 -14.41 9.68 11.63
N LEU A 745 -13.81 10.70 11.01
CA LEU A 745 -14.45 11.47 9.93
C LEU A 745 -14.56 10.63 8.64
N ILE A 746 -13.45 10.03 8.19
CA ILE A 746 -13.39 9.17 7.00
C ILE A 746 -14.33 7.97 7.16
N LYS A 747 -14.40 7.36 8.34
CA LYS A 747 -15.32 6.27 8.66
C LYS A 747 -16.78 6.68 8.50
N ARG A 748 -17.19 7.83 9.04
CA ARG A 748 -18.55 8.37 8.86
C ARG A 748 -18.87 8.70 7.40
N ILE A 749 -17.90 9.22 6.65
CA ILE A 749 -18.04 9.45 5.20
C ILE A 749 -18.24 8.12 4.47
N ASN A 750 -17.41 7.11 4.72
CA ASN A 750 -17.56 5.77 4.14
C ASN A 750 -18.92 5.14 4.50
N GLU A 751 -19.37 5.22 5.75
CA GLU A 751 -20.70 4.76 6.16
C GLU A 751 -21.86 5.49 5.46
N SER A 752 -21.69 6.74 5.04
CA SER A 752 -22.67 7.46 4.21
C SER A 752 -22.61 7.03 2.74
N LEU A 753 -21.41 6.92 2.17
CA LEU A 753 -21.20 6.49 0.78
C LEU A 753 -21.66 5.05 0.55
N THR A 754 -21.45 4.13 1.52
CA THR A 754 -21.98 2.76 1.44
C THR A 754 -23.50 2.76 1.31
N LYS A 755 -24.20 3.59 2.09
CA LYS A 755 -25.67 3.71 2.03
C LYS A 755 -26.16 4.36 0.73
N GLU A 756 -25.35 5.22 0.10
CA GLU A 756 -25.66 5.76 -1.23
C GLU A 756 -25.41 4.73 -2.34
N VAL A 757 -24.37 3.91 -2.22
CA VAL A 757 -24.12 2.75 -3.11
C VAL A 757 -25.22 1.70 -2.98
N GLU A 758 -25.75 1.45 -1.78
CA GLU A 758 -26.91 0.57 -1.55
C GLU A 758 -28.16 1.12 -2.26
N ARG A 759 -28.57 2.37 -1.98
CA ARG A 759 -29.69 3.03 -2.70
C ARG A 759 -29.50 3.04 -4.22
N ALA A 760 -28.26 3.17 -4.70
CA ALA A 760 -27.96 3.14 -6.12
C ALA A 760 -28.14 1.74 -6.75
N LYS A 761 -27.87 0.66 -5.99
CA LYS A 761 -28.17 -0.72 -6.39
C LYS A 761 -29.68 -0.96 -6.41
N ASP A 762 -30.39 -0.62 -5.33
CA ASP A 762 -31.86 -0.74 -5.26
C ASP A 762 -32.53 -0.02 -6.45
N GLY A 763 -32.01 1.18 -6.78
CA GLY A 763 -32.44 1.99 -7.93
C GLY A 763 -31.94 1.52 -9.30
N ILE A 764 -31.08 0.51 -9.38
CA ILE A 764 -30.74 -0.22 -10.61
C ILE A 764 -31.64 -1.45 -10.73
N GLU A 765 -31.77 -2.26 -9.68
CA GLU A 765 -32.62 -3.47 -9.65
C GLU A 765 -34.08 -3.12 -10.01
N LEU A 766 -34.62 -2.02 -9.48
CA LEU A 766 -35.96 -1.52 -9.85
C LEU A 766 -36.07 -1.10 -11.33
N ARG A 767 -34.98 -0.59 -11.93
CA ARG A 767 -34.95 -0.24 -13.37
C ARG A 767 -34.84 -1.50 -14.22
N ASP A 768 -34.07 -2.50 -13.81
CA ASP A 768 -33.93 -3.75 -14.54
C ASP A 768 -35.27 -4.51 -14.58
N VAL A 769 -35.99 -4.60 -13.46
CA VAL A 769 -37.39 -5.09 -13.42
C VAL A 769 -38.31 -4.27 -14.33
N THR A 770 -38.16 -2.94 -14.34
CA THR A 770 -38.94 -2.07 -15.25
C THR A 770 -38.60 -2.35 -16.73
N ILE A 771 -37.34 -2.63 -17.06
CA ILE A 771 -36.87 -2.97 -18.40
C ILE A 771 -37.40 -4.35 -18.82
N GLU A 772 -37.40 -5.34 -17.94
CA GLU A 772 -38.02 -6.65 -18.19
C GLU A 772 -39.53 -6.52 -18.47
N GLU A 773 -40.24 -5.69 -17.69
CA GLU A 773 -41.64 -5.35 -17.96
C GLU A 773 -41.82 -4.76 -19.37
N GLN A 774 -41.02 -3.76 -19.77
CA GLN A 774 -41.15 -3.14 -21.09
C GLN A 774 -40.75 -4.09 -22.23
N ASN A 775 -39.73 -4.94 -22.03
CA ASN A 775 -39.35 -5.98 -22.98
C ASN A 775 -40.47 -7.02 -23.16
N SER A 776 -41.19 -7.39 -22.08
CA SER A 776 -42.34 -8.28 -22.17
C SER A 776 -43.51 -7.65 -22.96
N LYS A 777 -43.76 -6.35 -22.78
CA LYS A 777 -44.78 -5.58 -23.51
C LYS A 777 -44.40 -5.45 -24.99
N PHE A 778 -43.12 -5.16 -25.28
CA PHE A 778 -42.58 -5.10 -26.63
C PHE A 778 -42.71 -6.43 -27.36
N SER A 779 -42.29 -7.55 -26.76
CA SER A 779 -42.40 -8.88 -27.38
C SER A 779 -43.85 -9.32 -27.62
N ASN A 780 -44.81 -8.83 -26.83
CA ASN A 780 -46.23 -9.04 -27.10
C ASN A 780 -46.72 -8.20 -28.30
N LEU A 781 -46.29 -6.94 -28.41
CA LEU A 781 -46.59 -6.08 -29.56
C LEU A 781 -45.92 -6.56 -30.86
N GLU A 782 -44.72 -7.13 -30.80
CA GLU A 782 -44.08 -7.81 -31.95
C GLU A 782 -44.94 -8.97 -32.45
N ARG A 783 -45.41 -9.85 -31.55
CA ARG A 783 -46.30 -10.98 -31.91
C ARG A 783 -47.66 -10.53 -32.46
N GLU A 784 -48.14 -9.35 -32.05
CA GLU A 784 -49.36 -8.76 -32.59
C GLU A 784 -49.12 -8.17 -33.98
N ASN A 785 -48.01 -7.45 -34.17
CA ASN A 785 -47.56 -6.94 -35.46
C ASN A 785 -47.31 -8.08 -36.46
N ASP A 786 -46.70 -9.20 -36.07
CA ASP A 786 -46.51 -10.38 -36.92
C ASP A 786 -47.83 -11.00 -37.40
N LYS A 787 -48.85 -11.04 -36.54
CA LYS A 787 -50.21 -11.48 -36.91
C LYS A 787 -50.85 -10.51 -37.90
N LEU A 788 -50.81 -9.20 -37.62
CA LEU A 788 -51.35 -8.17 -38.51
C LEU A 788 -50.63 -8.18 -39.87
N ASN A 789 -49.33 -8.45 -39.91
CA ASN A 789 -48.56 -8.64 -41.15
C ASN A 789 -48.88 -9.96 -41.87
N LEU A 790 -49.39 -10.99 -41.19
CA LEU A 790 -49.92 -12.19 -41.83
C LEU A 790 -51.32 -11.92 -42.42
N GLU A 791 -52.22 -11.31 -41.65
CA GLU A 791 -53.56 -10.91 -42.11
C GLU A 791 -53.50 -9.94 -43.29
N LEU A 792 -52.57 -8.97 -43.27
CA LEU A 792 -52.33 -8.05 -44.37
C LEU A 792 -51.88 -8.77 -45.66
N ARG A 793 -51.02 -9.80 -45.55
CA ARG A 793 -50.60 -10.63 -46.69
C ARG A 793 -51.76 -11.46 -47.23
N GLU A 794 -52.59 -12.05 -46.37
CA GLU A 794 -53.80 -12.73 -46.80
C GLU A 794 -54.78 -11.78 -47.52
N LEU A 795 -54.95 -10.55 -47.03
CA LEU A 795 -55.80 -9.54 -47.66
C LEU A 795 -55.23 -9.07 -49.00
N GLN A 796 -53.90 -8.97 -49.14
CA GLN A 796 -53.24 -8.71 -50.42
C GLN A 796 -53.46 -9.85 -51.43
N GLU A 797 -53.36 -11.11 -51.01
CA GLU A 797 -53.62 -12.28 -51.87
C GLU A 797 -55.10 -12.39 -52.27
N LYS A 798 -56.01 -12.10 -51.34
CA LYS A 798 -57.46 -11.98 -51.63
C LYS A 798 -57.72 -10.82 -52.61
N SER A 799 -56.97 -9.73 -52.53
CA SER A 799 -57.06 -8.59 -53.46
C SER A 799 -56.50 -8.89 -54.86
N SER A 800 -55.40 -9.65 -54.99
CA SER A 800 -54.89 -10.05 -56.31
C SER A 800 -55.85 -11.02 -57.01
N LYS A 801 -56.35 -12.03 -56.28
CA LYS A 801 -57.38 -12.96 -56.78
C LYS A 801 -58.67 -12.24 -57.20
N LEU A 802 -59.08 -11.20 -56.49
CA LEU A 802 -60.22 -10.38 -56.90
C LEU A 802 -59.97 -9.65 -58.23
N LYS A 803 -58.76 -9.08 -58.42
CA LYS A 803 -58.39 -8.41 -59.68
C LYS A 803 -58.34 -9.38 -60.86
N GLU A 804 -57.79 -10.57 -60.66
CA GLU A 804 -57.79 -11.66 -61.65
C GLU A 804 -59.24 -12.00 -62.08
N ILE A 805 -60.15 -12.20 -61.13
CA ILE A 805 -61.57 -12.46 -61.40
C ILE A 805 -62.26 -11.27 -62.09
N GLU A 806 -61.94 -10.03 -61.74
CA GLU A 806 -62.46 -8.85 -62.47
C GLU A 806 -61.96 -8.80 -63.91
N GLU A 807 -60.69 -9.12 -64.17
CA GLU A 807 -60.12 -9.17 -65.53
C GLU A 807 -60.73 -10.31 -66.35
N GLU A 808 -60.89 -11.50 -65.79
CA GLU A 808 -61.65 -12.58 -66.43
C GLU A 808 -63.09 -12.15 -66.74
N THR A 809 -63.76 -11.47 -65.81
CA THR A 809 -65.13 -10.96 -66.00
C THR A 809 -65.19 -9.91 -67.11
N ARG A 810 -64.23 -8.96 -67.17
CA ARG A 810 -64.09 -7.99 -68.26
C ARG A 810 -63.86 -8.70 -69.60
N ASN A 811 -62.99 -9.70 -69.64
CA ASN A 811 -62.67 -10.48 -70.85
C ASN A 811 -63.86 -11.33 -71.34
N LEU A 812 -64.62 -11.95 -70.43
CA LEU A 812 -65.85 -12.68 -70.76
C LEU A 812 -66.95 -11.73 -71.26
N ASN A 813 -67.10 -10.56 -70.65
CA ASN A 813 -68.05 -9.54 -71.11
C ASN A 813 -67.68 -9.02 -72.52
N GLN A 814 -66.40 -8.75 -72.79
CA GLN A 814 -65.94 -8.41 -74.15
C GLN A 814 -66.26 -9.51 -75.18
N LYS A 815 -66.06 -10.79 -74.83
CA LYS A 815 -66.44 -11.94 -75.68
C LYS A 815 -67.96 -12.00 -75.91
N ALA A 816 -68.78 -11.72 -74.91
CA ALA A 816 -70.24 -11.67 -75.03
C ALA A 816 -70.72 -10.49 -75.91
N VAL A 817 -70.09 -9.31 -75.77
CA VAL A 817 -70.33 -8.14 -76.64
C VAL A 817 -69.89 -8.40 -78.09
N PHE A 818 -68.82 -9.16 -78.30
CA PHE A 818 -68.43 -9.59 -79.65
C PHE A 818 -69.44 -10.58 -80.23
N ALA A 819 -69.81 -11.63 -79.49
CA ALA A 819 -70.77 -12.64 -79.94
C ALA A 819 -72.15 -12.05 -80.26
N THR A 820 -72.64 -11.08 -79.48
CA THR A 820 -73.90 -10.38 -79.76
C THR A 820 -73.81 -9.53 -81.03
N LYS A 821 -72.68 -8.82 -81.28
CA LYS A 821 -72.42 -8.14 -82.58
C LYS A 821 -72.39 -9.12 -83.76
N THR A 822 -71.80 -10.31 -83.58
CA THR A 822 -71.83 -11.38 -84.60
C THR A 822 -73.26 -11.88 -84.84
N CYS A 823 -74.06 -12.07 -83.79
CA CYS A 823 -75.47 -12.49 -83.94
C CYS A 823 -76.32 -11.42 -84.64
N ILE A 824 -76.10 -10.13 -84.37
CA ILE A 824 -76.79 -9.02 -85.05
C ILE A 824 -76.43 -9.01 -86.54
N THR A 825 -75.13 -9.04 -86.88
CA THR A 825 -74.69 -9.02 -88.28
C THR A 825 -75.06 -10.28 -89.07
N LEU A 826 -75.15 -11.45 -88.43
CA LEU A 826 -75.72 -12.66 -89.04
C LEU A 826 -77.25 -12.52 -89.25
N ARG A 827 -77.98 -11.93 -88.30
CA ARG A 827 -79.42 -11.66 -88.44
C ARG A 827 -79.71 -10.66 -89.56
N GLU A 828 -78.89 -9.62 -89.72
CA GLU A 828 -78.96 -8.69 -90.85
C GLU A 828 -78.70 -9.38 -92.19
N LYS A 829 -77.71 -10.28 -92.28
CA LYS A 829 -77.46 -11.07 -93.49
C LYS A 829 -78.64 -11.98 -93.83
N LEU A 830 -79.18 -12.70 -92.84
CA LEU A 830 -80.33 -13.58 -93.02
C LEU A 830 -81.59 -12.81 -93.47
N VAL A 831 -81.80 -11.60 -92.95
CA VAL A 831 -82.89 -10.71 -93.41
C VAL A 831 -82.67 -10.26 -94.86
N LYS A 832 -81.43 -9.92 -95.25
CA LYS A 832 -81.10 -9.56 -96.64
C LYS A 832 -81.30 -10.74 -97.60
N GLU A 833 -80.88 -11.94 -97.24
CA GLU A 833 -81.15 -13.16 -98.02
C GLU A 833 -82.66 -13.44 -98.11
N LYS A 834 -83.41 -13.33 -97.01
CA LYS A 834 -84.88 -13.54 -97.01
C LYS A 834 -85.59 -12.57 -97.96
N VAL A 835 -85.26 -11.28 -97.90
CA VAL A 835 -85.78 -10.26 -98.84
C VAL A 835 -85.37 -10.57 -100.28
N MET A 836 -84.15 -11.04 -100.52
CA MET A 836 -83.71 -11.41 -101.87
C MET A 836 -84.44 -12.65 -102.40
N THR A 837 -84.72 -13.66 -101.56
CA THR A 837 -85.55 -14.81 -101.94
C THR A 837 -87.02 -14.45 -102.15
N GLU A 838 -87.57 -13.49 -101.40
CA GLU A 838 -88.93 -12.97 -101.62
C GLU A 838 -89.03 -12.17 -102.92
N ASN A 839 -87.99 -11.42 -103.29
CA ASN A 839 -87.92 -10.75 -104.59
C ASN A 839 -87.81 -11.76 -105.75
N LEU A 840 -86.98 -12.80 -105.62
CA LEU A 840 -86.89 -13.87 -106.62
C LEU A 840 -88.20 -14.66 -106.76
N ALA A 841 -88.94 -14.86 -105.67
CA ALA A 841 -90.28 -15.45 -105.73
C ALA A 841 -91.26 -14.54 -106.49
N GLN A 842 -91.21 -13.22 -106.27
CA GLN A 842 -92.01 -12.25 -107.03
C GLN A 842 -91.64 -12.19 -108.52
N GLU A 843 -90.37 -12.39 -108.88
CA GLU A 843 -89.95 -12.53 -110.29
C GLU A 843 -90.49 -13.82 -110.92
N ILE A 844 -90.47 -14.94 -110.18
CA ILE A 844 -91.07 -16.22 -110.63
C ILE A 844 -92.58 -16.08 -110.81
N ASP A 845 -93.28 -15.44 -109.87
CA ASP A 845 -94.72 -15.18 -109.98
C ASP A 845 -95.03 -14.22 -111.14
N PHE A 846 -94.21 -13.19 -111.38
CA PHE A 846 -94.33 -12.31 -112.55
C PHE A 846 -94.12 -13.07 -113.88
N ILE A 847 -93.19 -14.03 -113.92
CA ILE A 847 -92.97 -14.91 -115.08
C ILE A 847 -94.16 -15.86 -115.29
N ASN A 848 -94.69 -16.45 -114.21
CA ASN A 848 -95.91 -17.27 -114.25
C ASN A 848 -97.11 -16.47 -114.79
N ASP A 849 -97.35 -15.27 -114.25
CA ASP A 849 -98.45 -14.41 -114.66
C ASP A 849 -98.28 -13.91 -116.11
N SER A 850 -97.03 -13.70 -116.55
CA SER A 850 -96.69 -13.37 -117.94
C SER A 850 -96.92 -14.54 -118.92
N LEU A 851 -96.67 -15.79 -118.50
CA LEU A 851 -96.98 -16.99 -119.27
C LEU A 851 -98.49 -17.21 -119.38
N ILE A 852 -99.22 -17.09 -118.26
CA ILE A 852 -100.68 -17.21 -118.18
C ILE A 852 -101.35 -16.20 -119.12
N ARG A 853 -100.94 -14.93 -119.08
CA ARG A 853 -101.50 -13.85 -119.92
C ARG A 853 -101.17 -13.97 -121.41
N ARG A 854 -100.20 -14.78 -121.81
CA ARG A 854 -99.72 -14.87 -123.21
C ARG A 854 -100.09 -16.14 -123.95
N PHE A 855 -100.38 -17.24 -123.25
CA PHE A 855 -100.68 -18.53 -123.88
C PHE A 855 -101.99 -19.20 -123.45
N GLY A 856 -102.75 -18.64 -122.50
CA GLY A 856 -104.15 -19.04 -122.27
C GLY A 856 -104.34 -20.50 -121.83
N PHE A 857 -103.39 -21.07 -121.10
CA PHE A 857 -103.48 -22.43 -120.58
C PHE A 857 -104.47 -22.54 -119.42
N ASP A 858 -105.30 -23.58 -119.45
CA ASP A 858 -106.41 -23.78 -118.52
C ASP A 858 -105.95 -24.32 -117.16
N LYS A 859 -106.68 -23.96 -116.10
CA LYS A 859 -106.19 -23.97 -114.70
C LYS A 859 -106.26 -25.34 -114.01
N GLU A 860 -106.75 -26.37 -114.69
CA GLU A 860 -106.96 -27.71 -114.11
C GLU A 860 -106.04 -28.80 -114.70
N ALA A 861 -105.23 -28.49 -115.72
CA ALA A 861 -104.30 -29.44 -116.36
C ALA A 861 -102.93 -29.60 -115.65
N LEU A 862 -102.74 -29.01 -114.46
CA LEU A 862 -101.48 -28.98 -113.70
C LEU A 862 -101.61 -29.57 -112.28
N LYS A 863 -102.44 -30.61 -112.12
CA LYS A 863 -102.68 -31.31 -110.84
C LYS A 863 -102.33 -32.80 -110.82
N SER A 864 -101.53 -33.27 -111.78
CA SER A 864 -101.09 -34.67 -111.86
C SER A 864 -99.58 -34.79 -112.07
N ASN A 865 -98.81 -34.53 -111.01
CA ASN A 865 -97.41 -34.95 -110.88
C ASN A 865 -97.00 -35.01 -109.38
N GLU A 866 -97.81 -35.72 -108.59
CA GLU A 866 -97.30 -36.29 -107.34
C GLU A 866 -96.30 -37.42 -107.69
N ASN A 867 -95.30 -37.65 -106.82
CA ASN A 867 -94.15 -38.54 -107.03
C ASN A 867 -93.16 -38.12 -108.14
N ILE A 868 -92.35 -37.09 -107.85
CA ILE A 868 -90.95 -37.07 -108.30
C ILE A 868 -90.04 -37.08 -107.07
N ASP A 869 -89.47 -38.26 -106.84
CA ASP A 869 -88.24 -38.57 -106.09
C ASP A 869 -88.04 -38.06 -104.64
N LEU A 870 -88.26 -38.96 -103.68
CA LEU A 870 -87.86 -38.83 -102.28
C LEU A 870 -86.54 -39.57 -101.92
N SER A 871 -85.88 -40.25 -102.87
CA SER A 871 -84.69 -41.07 -102.58
C SER A 871 -83.52 -40.23 -102.08
N VAL A 872 -83.22 -39.12 -102.76
CA VAL A 872 -82.16 -38.17 -102.39
C VAL A 872 -82.43 -37.47 -101.04
N SER A 873 -83.69 -37.40 -100.60
CA SER A 873 -84.02 -36.90 -99.27
C SER A 873 -83.74 -37.93 -98.19
N ASN A 874 -84.15 -39.18 -98.41
CA ASN A 874 -83.97 -40.26 -97.42
C ASN A 874 -82.50 -40.64 -97.24
N GLU A 875 -81.72 -40.80 -98.32
CA GLU A 875 -80.28 -41.08 -98.21
C GLU A 875 -79.54 -39.94 -97.48
N ARG A 876 -79.98 -38.69 -97.67
CA ARG A 876 -79.41 -37.51 -97.00
C ARG A 876 -79.85 -37.39 -95.54
N VAL A 877 -81.05 -37.88 -95.19
CA VAL A 877 -81.49 -38.05 -93.79
C VAL A 877 -80.72 -39.18 -93.12
N GLU A 878 -80.58 -40.37 -93.72
CA GLU A 878 -79.78 -41.46 -93.15
C GLU A 878 -78.31 -41.07 -92.95
N ASN A 879 -77.70 -40.34 -93.88
CA ASN A 879 -76.34 -39.82 -93.71
C ASN A 879 -76.24 -38.75 -92.59
N LEU A 880 -77.28 -37.91 -92.41
CA LEU A 880 -77.33 -36.96 -91.30
C LEU A 880 -77.61 -37.65 -89.96
N GLU A 881 -78.45 -38.68 -89.92
CA GLU A 881 -78.70 -39.50 -88.73
C GLU A 881 -77.48 -40.35 -88.37
N GLY A 882 -76.76 -40.91 -89.33
CA GLY A 882 -75.45 -41.57 -89.11
C GLY A 882 -74.39 -40.59 -88.59
N SER A 883 -74.34 -39.38 -89.14
CA SER A 883 -73.45 -38.31 -88.65
C SER A 883 -73.83 -37.83 -87.24
N LEU A 884 -75.14 -37.74 -86.94
CA LEU A 884 -75.65 -37.34 -85.64
C LEU A 884 -75.45 -38.46 -84.59
N ASN A 885 -75.68 -39.71 -84.95
CA ASN A 885 -75.46 -40.88 -84.10
C ASN A 885 -73.97 -41.09 -83.79
N THR A 886 -73.07 -40.88 -84.76
CA THR A 886 -71.62 -40.92 -84.48
C THR A 886 -71.16 -39.71 -83.65
N LEU A 887 -71.77 -38.53 -83.80
CA LEU A 887 -71.56 -37.39 -82.88
C LEU A 887 -72.10 -37.66 -81.47
N LEU A 888 -73.26 -38.29 -81.34
CA LEU A 888 -73.86 -38.69 -80.06
C LEU A 888 -73.06 -39.80 -79.39
N GLU A 889 -72.57 -40.80 -80.13
CA GLU A 889 -71.61 -41.79 -79.62
C GLU A 889 -70.34 -41.12 -79.11
N ASN A 890 -69.72 -40.23 -79.90
CA ASN A 890 -68.51 -39.54 -79.47
C ASN A 890 -68.76 -38.63 -78.25
N ARG A 891 -69.93 -37.98 -78.17
CA ARG A 891 -70.37 -37.23 -76.99
C ARG A 891 -70.57 -38.14 -75.79
N ASN A 892 -71.24 -39.29 -75.94
CA ASN A 892 -71.52 -40.23 -74.87
C ASN A 892 -70.23 -40.90 -74.35
N ARG A 893 -69.34 -41.34 -75.26
CA ARG A 893 -67.99 -41.83 -74.92
C ARG A 893 -67.18 -40.77 -74.16
N LYS A 894 -67.29 -39.49 -74.54
CA LYS A 894 -66.61 -38.38 -73.85
C LYS A 894 -67.27 -38.01 -72.51
N ASN A 895 -68.59 -38.11 -72.38
CA ASN A 895 -69.28 -37.99 -71.10
C ASN A 895 -68.87 -39.12 -70.16
N ILE A 896 -68.90 -40.39 -70.59
CA ILE A 896 -68.46 -41.55 -69.80
C ILE A 896 -66.99 -41.39 -69.37
N PHE A 897 -66.12 -40.89 -70.25
CA PHE A 897 -64.73 -40.57 -69.88
C PHE A 897 -64.63 -39.47 -68.81
N LEU A 898 -65.43 -38.40 -68.92
CA LEU A 898 -65.47 -37.32 -67.93
C LEU A 898 -66.10 -37.76 -66.60
N GLU A 899 -67.16 -38.57 -66.62
CA GLU A 899 -67.79 -39.17 -65.44
C GLU A 899 -66.82 -40.10 -64.71
N ASN A 900 -66.07 -40.93 -65.45
CA ASN A 900 -65.00 -41.75 -64.88
C ASN A 900 -63.87 -40.89 -64.31
N LYS A 901 -63.45 -39.82 -64.99
CA LYS A 901 -62.41 -38.90 -64.46
C LYS A 901 -62.89 -38.14 -63.22
N VAL A 902 -64.18 -37.79 -63.14
CA VAL A 902 -64.79 -37.18 -61.95
C VAL A 902 -64.88 -38.18 -60.79
N LYS A 903 -65.21 -39.46 -61.06
CA LYS A 903 -65.13 -40.53 -60.05
C LYS A 903 -63.71 -40.70 -59.51
N GLU A 904 -62.74 -40.88 -60.39
CA GLU A 904 -61.32 -41.02 -60.04
C GLU A 904 -60.81 -39.83 -59.22
N LEU A 905 -61.17 -38.59 -59.59
CA LEU A 905 -60.86 -37.39 -58.81
C LEU A 905 -61.61 -37.34 -57.47
N SER A 906 -62.84 -37.87 -57.38
CA SER A 906 -63.58 -37.96 -56.12
C SER A 906 -63.03 -39.03 -55.17
N GLU A 907 -62.50 -40.13 -55.71
CA GLU A 907 -61.81 -41.19 -54.97
C GLU A 907 -60.46 -40.67 -54.44
N ILE A 908 -59.66 -40.00 -55.27
CA ILE A 908 -58.44 -39.30 -54.84
C ILE A 908 -58.75 -38.26 -53.77
N LYS A 909 -59.83 -37.47 -53.91
CA LYS A 909 -60.26 -36.52 -52.89
C LYS A 909 -60.61 -37.23 -51.57
N HIS A 910 -61.30 -38.36 -51.62
CA HIS A 910 -61.62 -39.15 -50.41
C HIS A 910 -60.37 -39.72 -49.73
N VAL A 911 -59.40 -40.21 -50.50
CA VAL A 911 -58.11 -40.68 -49.96
C VAL A 911 -57.37 -39.54 -49.27
N LEU A 912 -57.27 -38.36 -49.91
CA LEU A 912 -56.61 -37.19 -49.32
C LEU A 912 -57.34 -36.65 -48.09
N GLN A 913 -58.68 -36.68 -48.05
CA GLN A 913 -59.44 -36.34 -46.84
C GLN A 913 -59.17 -37.34 -45.70
N ASN A 914 -59.13 -38.64 -45.99
CA ASN A 914 -58.80 -39.66 -44.99
C ASN A 914 -57.34 -39.53 -44.50
N GLU A 915 -56.38 -39.17 -45.35
CA GLU A 915 -55.01 -38.88 -44.92
C GLU A 915 -54.94 -37.63 -44.03
N ILE A 916 -55.71 -36.59 -44.33
CA ILE A 916 -55.79 -35.38 -43.49
C ILE A 916 -56.40 -35.70 -42.12
N GLU A 917 -57.48 -36.49 -42.05
CA GLU A 917 -58.05 -36.94 -40.77
C GLU A 917 -57.06 -37.82 -39.98
N LEU A 918 -56.37 -38.76 -40.65
CA LEU A 918 -55.32 -39.57 -40.02
C LEU A 918 -54.16 -38.71 -39.49
N LEU A 919 -53.75 -37.67 -40.21
CA LEU A 919 -52.73 -36.71 -39.75
C LEU A 919 -53.21 -35.87 -38.57
N GLN A 920 -54.47 -35.41 -38.57
CA GLN A 920 -55.06 -34.69 -37.44
C GLN A 920 -55.16 -35.57 -36.17
N ILE A 921 -55.60 -36.82 -36.31
CA ILE A 921 -55.62 -37.80 -35.21
C ILE A 921 -54.20 -38.06 -34.70
N LYS A 922 -53.21 -38.17 -35.59
CA LYS A 922 -51.81 -38.40 -35.23
C LYS A 922 -51.18 -37.21 -34.49
N VAL A 923 -51.61 -35.97 -34.77
CA VAL A 923 -51.20 -34.76 -34.03
C VAL A 923 -51.87 -34.67 -32.65
N MET A 924 -53.10 -35.17 -32.47
CA MET A 924 -53.76 -35.17 -31.15
C MET A 924 -53.18 -36.19 -30.14
N PHE A 925 -52.43 -37.20 -30.60
CA PHE A 925 -51.94 -38.29 -29.75
C PHE A 925 -50.41 -38.42 -29.62
N THR A 926 -49.64 -37.42 -30.08
CA THR A 926 -48.20 -37.32 -29.74
C THR A 926 -48.03 -36.69 -28.34
N PRO A 927 -47.49 -37.40 -27.33
CA PRO A 927 -47.20 -36.81 -26.03
C PRO A 927 -46.05 -35.79 -26.12
N SER A 928 -46.11 -34.74 -25.29
CA SER A 928 -45.05 -33.74 -25.17
C SER A 928 -43.72 -34.39 -24.77
N PRO A 929 -42.57 -33.98 -25.34
CA PRO A 929 -41.27 -34.34 -24.77
C PRO A 929 -41.15 -33.80 -23.34
N PRO A 930 -40.48 -34.52 -22.43
CA PRO A 930 -40.23 -34.04 -21.07
C PRO A 930 -39.17 -32.93 -21.05
N PRO A 931 -39.21 -32.01 -20.06
CA PRO A 931 -38.18 -30.99 -19.89
C PRO A 931 -36.82 -31.60 -19.55
N PRO A 932 -35.70 -30.92 -19.88
CA PRO A 932 -34.35 -31.44 -19.62
C PRO A 932 -34.09 -31.57 -18.11
N ILE A 933 -33.64 -32.75 -17.68
CA ILE A 933 -33.27 -33.03 -16.29
C ILE A 933 -31.95 -32.30 -15.99
N VAL A 934 -32.01 -31.36 -15.03
CA VAL A 934 -30.81 -30.73 -14.47
C VAL A 934 -30.05 -31.76 -13.62
N ASN A 935 -28.82 -32.09 -14.02
CA ASN A 935 -27.94 -32.99 -13.27
C ASN A 935 -26.84 -32.16 -12.55
N PRO A 936 -26.85 -32.05 -11.21
CA PRO A 936 -26.04 -31.06 -10.49
C PRO A 936 -24.60 -31.50 -10.14
N PHE A 937 -23.99 -32.45 -10.88
CA PHE A 937 -22.61 -32.89 -10.63
C PHE A 937 -21.80 -33.14 -11.92
N SER A 938 -21.17 -32.08 -12.44
CA SER A 938 -20.11 -32.18 -13.47
C SER A 938 -19.15 -30.97 -13.41
N TYR A 939 -18.42 -30.84 -12.32
CA TYR A 939 -17.35 -29.84 -12.15
C TYR A 939 -15.97 -30.47 -12.45
N ILE A 940 -15.05 -29.65 -12.98
CA ILE A 940 -13.58 -29.89 -13.11
C ILE A 940 -13.10 -30.71 -14.34
N PHE A 941 -12.09 -30.15 -15.04
CA PHE A 941 -11.35 -30.61 -16.25
C PHE A 941 -12.18 -30.82 -17.54
N TYR A 942 -11.76 -30.42 -18.75
CA TYR A 942 -10.40 -30.30 -19.31
C TYR A 942 -10.24 -29.06 -20.28
N PRO A 943 -9.25 -28.88 -21.19
CA PRO A 943 -8.65 -27.55 -21.37
C PRO A 943 -8.65 -26.93 -22.80
N GLY A 944 -8.32 -25.62 -22.87
CA GLY A 944 -7.35 -25.14 -23.87
C GLY A 944 -7.69 -23.89 -24.69
N ARG A 945 -6.62 -23.12 -25.04
CA ARG A 945 -6.54 -22.03 -26.04
C ARG A 945 -7.36 -20.77 -25.69
N TRP A 946 -6.80 -19.58 -25.47
CA TRP A 946 -5.49 -19.00 -25.86
C TRP A 946 -5.25 -18.89 -27.38
N ARG A 947 -5.97 -17.95 -28.01
CA ARG A 947 -5.56 -16.97 -29.05
C ARG A 947 -6.83 -16.16 -29.45
N GLY A 948 -6.78 -14.89 -29.82
CA GLY A 948 -5.59 -14.04 -29.96
C GLY A 948 -5.70 -13.01 -31.09
N CYS A 949 -6.72 -12.16 -31.06
CA CYS A 949 -6.84 -10.87 -31.76
C CYS A 949 -7.70 -9.96 -30.89
#